data_AF-A0A8H7XGA1-F1
#
_entry.id   AF-A0A8H7XGA1-F1
#
_cell.length_a   1.000
_cell.length_b   1.000
_cell.length_c   1.000
_cell.angle_alpha   90.00
_cell.angle_beta   90.00
_cell.angle_gamma   90.00
#
_symmetry.space_group_name_H-M   'P 1'
#
loop_
_entity.id
_entity.type
_entity.pdbx_description
1 polymer ?
#
loop_
_entity_poly.entity_id
_entity_poly.type
_entity_poly.pdbx_seq_one_letter_code
_entity_poly.pdbx_strand_id
1 'polypeptide(L)'
;MQAPMISAPLKATNEIDWIQPLKQYIRQTYGDDPERYAEECATLNRLRQDMRGAGKDSAAGRDLLYRYYGQLELLDLRFPVDENHIKISFTWFDAFTHKPTSQYSLAYEKASIIFNISAVLSCHAAHQTRSEDSGLKTAYHSFQASAGMFTYINENFLHAPSTDLSRDTVKTLIQIMLAQGQEVFLEKQIADGKKVGLLAKLASQAAYLYAQAVEGTQENVNKAIFEKVWLLVVQIKSNYMASLAQYYQAMADDDANSHGTAISRLQAAEIGAKEAHKLANSFPGNVPANSNLTSETGTTLIEITKRQLANVQEKLSELIKDNDYIYHQTVPAEAALPVIPKLPAAKAIPVSELYAGQDIQRITGPDIFQKIVPMSVTESASLYDEEKAKLVRAETERVETANSEMAASLDYLRLPNALQVLKGGFDQELTADDEFRGWCDEVANHDGPASTFDFLKSSKEGIVTVLDRSTRQLDMEESVCEKMRSKYEGDWTQQPSSRLTSTLKSDIRNYRDALEEAARSDSQLYSKMRQHEVDFDEMRSAGEISEADVLFQKALIQVGGKSKHVGSPIGGEGNLLDDDFEDRGMSVMDQVTKVEEILKKLNLIKRERAQVLKDLKEKVHNDDISQVLILNKKSISNYETQLFQAELEKFRPHQSRLLSANHKQSSLMKELTSTFNTLLQDKRVRSEQSKYESITRQRSSVMSKYKRVYQEFLDLEAGLQAAKQWYSEMKDTVDSLDKNVETFVNNRRSEGAQLLSQIEQDRNRNASGEAERERERLRGLMERMSMDPSTSPSTGKPPRAQSVSYNSSSPSARYPQTNFAGQYQVPTSPPPQSAHPQSAHPSFGGPQNGSFYPTQQQARPDQYAQKPTPQPQDGYNPGMYPPVSPPPTQTSFSQSQTNFRPMHQPQGQQQYLPQGYIPPPPPRGPPPLGPQQTFQQPGAPQGEYGYGNQQRPGQPQQQQSSGDPWAGLNAWK
;
A
#
# COMPACT_ATOMS: atom_id res chain seq x y z
N MET A 1 25.90 49.89 5.89
CA MET A 1 26.26 48.87 6.90
C MET A 1 25.01 48.06 7.21
N GLN A 2 25.11 46.73 7.14
CA GLN A 2 24.01 45.77 7.26
C GLN A 2 23.72 45.45 8.73
N ALA A 3 22.46 45.27 9.13
CA ALA A 3 22.15 44.87 10.50
C ALA A 3 22.53 43.39 10.75
N PRO A 4 23.18 43.04 11.87
CA PRO A 4 23.49 41.65 12.22
C PRO A 4 22.19 40.89 12.50
N MET A 5 22.21 39.58 12.27
CA MET A 5 21.02 38.73 12.33
C MET A 5 21.32 37.48 13.16
N ILE A 6 20.35 37.01 13.95
CA ILE A 6 20.46 35.76 14.71
C ILE A 6 20.23 34.59 13.75
N SER A 7 20.98 33.50 13.92
CA SER A 7 20.74 32.22 13.26
C SER A 7 20.81 31.09 14.28
N ALA A 8 19.95 30.09 14.15
CA ALA A 8 19.94 28.97 15.08
C ALA A 8 21.19 28.08 14.87
N PRO A 9 21.80 27.55 15.95
CA PRO A 9 22.82 26.51 15.84
C PRO A 9 22.22 25.22 15.28
N LEU A 10 23.04 24.39 14.63
CA LEU A 10 22.64 23.07 14.15
C LEU A 10 22.73 22.04 15.29
N LYS A 11 21.78 21.11 15.35
CA LYS A 11 21.88 19.90 16.17
C LYS A 11 22.94 18.97 15.58
N ALA A 12 23.80 18.42 16.42
CA ALA A 12 24.72 17.34 16.03
C ALA A 12 24.06 15.97 16.23
N THR A 13 24.56 14.93 15.54
CA THR A 13 24.12 13.54 15.72
C THR A 13 25.28 12.55 15.55
N ASN A 14 25.19 11.46 16.31
CA ASN A 14 26.09 10.31 16.18
C ASN A 14 25.89 9.58 14.85
N GLU A 15 26.78 8.65 14.57
CA GLU A 15 26.58 7.67 13.51
C GLU A 15 25.63 6.57 13.98
N ILE A 16 24.83 6.07 13.06
CA ILE A 16 23.88 4.97 13.23
C ILE A 16 24.02 4.05 12.03
N ASP A 17 23.57 2.80 12.16
CA ASP A 17 23.47 1.88 11.04
C ASP A 17 22.02 1.74 10.57
N TRP A 18 21.76 2.17 9.33
CA TRP A 18 20.50 1.86 8.63
C TRP A 18 20.50 0.47 7.99
N ILE A 19 21.66 -0.15 7.74
CA ILE A 19 21.79 -1.30 6.85
C ILE A 19 21.34 -2.60 7.53
N GLN A 20 21.89 -2.98 8.69
CA GLN A 20 21.52 -4.23 9.34
C GLN A 20 20.04 -4.26 9.78
N PRO A 21 19.46 -3.20 10.39
CA PRO A 21 18.06 -3.24 10.82
C PRO A 21 17.07 -3.35 9.66
N LEU A 22 17.30 -2.63 8.55
CA LEU A 22 16.46 -2.75 7.35
C LEU A 22 16.61 -4.12 6.69
N LYS A 23 17.84 -4.63 6.51
CA LYS A 23 18.07 -5.97 5.95
C LYS A 23 17.42 -7.07 6.81
N GLN A 24 17.52 -6.96 8.14
CA GLN A 24 16.87 -7.90 9.05
C GLN A 24 15.34 -7.86 8.91
N TYR A 25 14.74 -6.67 8.86
CA TYR A 25 13.30 -6.52 8.67
C TYR A 25 12.82 -7.08 7.33
N ILE A 26 13.55 -6.79 6.24
CA ILE A 26 13.21 -7.31 4.90
C ILE A 26 13.14 -8.84 4.93
N ARG A 27 14.15 -9.49 5.52
CA ARG A 27 14.20 -10.95 5.68
C ARG A 27 13.06 -11.52 6.51
N GLN A 28 12.65 -10.80 7.56
CA GLN A 28 11.66 -11.28 8.53
C GLN A 28 10.20 -11.04 8.08
N THR A 29 9.93 -9.94 7.38
CA THR A 29 8.58 -9.52 6.99
C THR A 29 8.20 -9.91 5.57
N TYR A 30 9.12 -9.81 4.61
CA TYR A 30 8.84 -10.15 3.20
C TYR A 30 9.41 -11.52 2.78
N GLY A 31 10.30 -12.11 3.58
CA GLY A 31 10.95 -13.39 3.27
C GLY A 31 11.96 -13.34 2.11
N ASP A 32 12.16 -12.17 1.50
CA ASP A 32 13.07 -11.97 0.37
C ASP A 32 14.54 -11.88 0.82
N ASP A 33 15.46 -12.07 -0.12
CA ASP A 33 16.90 -11.97 0.09
C ASP A 33 17.32 -10.50 0.34
N PRO A 34 17.84 -10.15 1.53
CA PRO A 34 18.23 -8.77 1.85
C PRO A 34 19.37 -8.22 1.00
N GLU A 35 20.15 -9.06 0.32
CA GLU A 35 21.21 -8.58 -0.58
C GLU A 35 20.66 -7.94 -1.85
N ARG A 36 19.41 -8.24 -2.25
CA ARG A 36 18.70 -7.59 -3.37
C ARG A 36 18.45 -6.09 -3.17
N TYR A 37 18.54 -5.63 -1.92
CA TYR A 37 18.31 -4.24 -1.50
C TYR A 37 19.55 -3.62 -0.84
N ALA A 38 20.73 -4.22 -1.04
CA ALA A 38 21.97 -3.77 -0.41
C ALA A 38 22.39 -2.37 -0.87
N GLU A 39 22.20 -2.03 -2.16
CA GLU A 39 22.52 -0.71 -2.70
C GLU A 39 21.56 0.36 -2.17
N GLU A 40 20.27 0.05 -2.04
CA GLU A 40 19.24 0.90 -1.46
C GLU A 40 19.55 1.23 0.01
N CYS A 41 19.81 0.20 0.83
CA CYS A 41 20.20 0.38 2.22
C CYS A 41 21.50 1.17 2.37
N ALA A 42 22.52 0.90 1.54
CA ALA A 42 23.77 1.64 1.54
C ALA A 42 23.59 3.11 1.11
N THR A 43 22.68 3.38 0.15
CA THR A 43 22.37 4.72 -0.33
C THR A 43 21.68 5.56 0.75
N LEU A 44 20.67 5.01 1.45
CA LEU A 44 20.06 5.68 2.60
C LEU A 44 21.09 5.98 3.70
N ASN A 45 21.91 4.98 4.05
CA ASN A 45 22.93 5.13 5.08
C ASN A 45 23.95 6.23 4.70
N ARG A 46 24.36 6.27 3.43
CA ARG A 46 25.23 7.32 2.88
C ARG A 46 24.58 8.70 2.94
N LEU A 47 23.31 8.84 2.55
CA LEU A 47 22.61 10.14 2.62
C LEU A 47 22.61 10.72 4.04
N ARG A 48 22.50 9.87 5.07
CA ARG A 48 22.64 10.31 6.46
C ARG A 48 24.06 10.77 6.81
N GLN A 49 25.09 10.14 6.25
CA GLN A 49 26.47 10.59 6.47
C GLN A 49 26.77 11.89 5.70
N ASP A 50 26.30 12.01 4.46
CA ASP A 50 26.44 13.22 3.65
C ASP A 50 25.76 14.43 4.33
N MET A 51 24.55 14.26 4.90
CA MET A 51 23.87 15.35 5.63
C MET A 51 24.50 15.68 7.00
N ARG A 52 25.24 14.76 7.65
CA ARG A 52 26.08 15.10 8.82
C ARG A 52 27.24 16.03 8.46
N GLY A 53 27.69 15.99 7.20
CA GLY A 53 28.66 16.91 6.62
C GLY A 53 28.06 18.21 6.05
N ALA A 54 26.76 18.48 6.24
CA ALA A 54 26.09 19.65 5.68
C ALA A 54 26.68 20.97 6.22
N GLY A 55 27.30 21.76 5.32
CA GLY A 55 27.83 23.08 5.64
C GLY A 55 26.73 24.04 6.12
N LYS A 56 26.94 24.65 7.30
CA LYS A 56 25.95 25.45 8.04
C LYS A 56 25.35 26.65 7.28
N ASP A 57 26.06 27.15 6.28
CA ASP A 57 25.86 28.41 5.55
C ASP A 57 25.58 28.21 4.04
N SER A 58 25.74 26.98 3.54
CA SER A 58 25.69 26.67 2.11
C SER A 58 24.34 26.12 1.65
N ALA A 59 23.88 26.56 0.47
CA ALA A 59 22.72 25.98 -0.20
C ALA A 59 22.89 24.47 -0.48
N ALA A 60 24.13 23.99 -0.68
CA ALA A 60 24.39 22.56 -0.82
C ALA A 60 24.12 21.79 0.49
N GLY A 61 24.39 22.40 1.66
CA GLY A 61 24.08 21.81 2.96
C GLY A 61 22.56 21.69 3.19
N ARG A 62 21.82 22.74 2.82
CA ARG A 62 20.34 22.74 2.79
C ARG A 62 19.80 21.60 1.91
N ASP A 63 20.37 21.42 0.72
CA ASP A 63 19.86 20.45 -0.26
C ASP A 63 20.16 18.99 0.14
N LEU A 64 21.26 18.72 0.84
CA LEU A 64 21.54 17.42 1.46
C LEU A 64 20.51 17.08 2.56
N LEU A 65 20.17 18.06 3.41
CA LEU A 65 19.14 17.89 4.44
C LEU A 65 17.75 17.66 3.85
N TYR A 66 17.36 18.41 2.81
CA TYR A 66 16.11 18.19 2.08
C TYR A 66 16.04 16.79 1.46
N ARG A 67 17.12 16.35 0.80
CA ARG A 67 17.19 15.02 0.18
C ARG A 67 17.01 13.91 1.21
N TYR A 68 17.73 13.96 2.33
CA TYR A 68 17.58 12.96 3.38
C TYR A 68 16.18 12.98 4.01
N TYR A 69 15.63 14.17 4.32
CA TYR A 69 14.27 14.29 4.85
C TYR A 69 13.20 13.69 3.91
N GLY A 70 13.24 14.03 2.62
CA GLY A 70 12.28 13.50 1.65
C GLY A 70 12.34 11.97 1.51
N GLN A 71 13.54 11.38 1.58
CA GLN A 71 13.71 9.93 1.62
C GLN A 71 13.23 9.31 2.94
N LEU A 72 13.29 10.02 4.08
CA LEU A 72 12.66 9.59 5.34
C LEU A 72 11.13 9.67 5.31
N GLU A 73 10.52 10.60 4.55
CA GLU A 73 9.07 10.60 4.31
C GLU A 73 8.64 9.38 3.50
N LEU A 74 9.36 9.06 2.42
CA LEU A 74 9.10 7.90 1.57
C LEU A 74 9.34 6.57 2.31
N LEU A 75 10.40 6.48 3.11
CA LEU A 75 10.73 5.33 3.96
C LEU A 75 9.62 5.02 4.98
N ASP A 76 9.04 6.04 5.60
CA ASP A 76 7.96 5.93 6.61
C ASP A 76 6.64 5.36 6.02
N LEU A 77 6.44 5.49 4.70
CA LEU A 77 5.36 4.77 4.01
C LEU A 77 5.61 3.27 3.94
N ARG A 78 6.87 2.82 3.97
CA ARG A 78 7.26 1.42 3.73
C ARG A 78 7.67 0.67 5.00
N PHE A 79 8.42 1.30 5.89
CA PHE A 79 9.11 0.68 7.02
C PHE A 79 8.64 1.26 8.37
N PRO A 80 8.07 0.45 9.28
CA PRO A 80 7.74 0.90 10.63
C PRO A 80 8.99 1.00 11.50
N VAL A 81 9.52 2.22 11.64
CA VAL A 81 10.73 2.52 12.44
C VAL A 81 10.33 3.04 13.83
N ASP A 82 10.19 2.08 14.75
CA ASP A 82 9.77 2.24 16.14
C ASP A 82 10.47 1.23 17.07
N GLU A 83 10.11 1.19 18.36
CA GLU A 83 10.73 0.30 19.35
C GLU A 83 10.39 -1.19 19.19
N ASN A 84 9.32 -1.53 18.46
CA ASN A 84 8.76 -2.87 18.35
C ASN A 84 9.14 -3.58 17.05
N HIS A 85 9.34 -2.81 15.98
CA HIS A 85 9.61 -3.32 14.63
C HIS A 85 11.08 -3.08 14.21
N ILE A 86 11.41 -1.89 13.68
CA ILE A 86 12.75 -1.56 13.18
C ILE A 86 13.46 -0.65 14.18
N LYS A 87 14.08 -1.27 15.18
CA LYS A 87 14.65 -0.58 16.34
C LYS A 87 16.01 0.06 16.03
N ILE A 88 16.01 1.35 15.72
CA ILE A 88 17.21 2.16 15.44
C ILE A 88 17.30 3.30 16.48
N SER A 89 18.44 3.46 17.15
CA SER A 89 18.60 4.50 18.19
C SER A 89 19.15 5.80 17.61
N PHE A 90 18.31 6.82 17.53
CA PHE A 90 18.66 8.15 17.02
C PHE A 90 19.17 9.05 18.15
N THR A 91 20.49 9.08 18.36
CA THR A 91 21.13 10.03 19.30
C THR A 91 21.35 11.39 18.64
N TRP A 92 20.74 12.43 19.22
CA TRP A 92 20.90 13.82 18.82
C TRP A 92 21.32 14.67 20.01
N PHE A 93 22.18 15.65 19.74
CA PHE A 93 22.56 16.66 20.73
C PHE A 93 21.61 17.86 20.63
N ASP A 94 21.27 18.44 21.77
CA ASP A 94 20.51 19.69 21.86
C ASP A 94 21.32 20.85 21.25
N ALA A 95 20.71 21.66 20.40
CA ALA A 95 21.38 22.67 19.59
C ALA A 95 22.07 23.77 20.43
N PHE A 96 21.54 24.06 21.62
CA PHE A 96 22.01 25.16 22.47
C PHE A 96 22.76 24.68 23.72
N THR A 97 22.28 23.60 24.34
CA THR A 97 22.82 23.06 25.60
C THR A 97 23.74 21.86 25.39
N HIS A 98 23.84 21.34 24.17
CA HIS A 98 24.68 20.20 23.77
C HIS A 98 24.46 18.89 24.57
N LYS A 99 23.32 18.77 25.26
CA LYS A 99 22.93 17.56 25.97
C LYS A 99 22.47 16.48 24.97
N PRO A 100 22.94 15.22 25.08
CA PRO A 100 22.47 14.13 24.24
C PRO A 100 21.09 13.63 24.68
N THR A 101 20.16 13.53 23.73
CA THR A 101 18.90 12.78 23.83
C THR A 101 18.95 11.64 22.83
N SER A 102 18.45 10.45 23.20
CA SER A 102 18.31 9.32 22.28
C SER A 102 16.87 8.80 22.30
N GLN A 103 16.33 8.49 21.12
CA GLN A 103 14.98 7.93 20.93
C GLN A 103 15.02 6.89 19.81
N TYR A 104 14.06 5.95 19.81
CA TYR A 104 13.92 4.97 18.72
C TYR A 104 12.87 5.36 17.67
N SER A 105 12.24 6.53 17.81
CA SER A 105 11.20 7.01 16.91
C SER A 105 11.78 7.73 15.69
N LEU A 106 11.40 7.30 14.49
CA LEU A 106 11.67 8.03 13.23
C LEU A 106 11.11 9.46 13.24
N ALA A 107 10.05 9.73 14.01
CA ALA A 107 9.53 11.07 14.20
C ALA A 107 10.57 12.02 14.86
N TYR A 108 11.41 11.51 15.77
CA TYR A 108 12.46 12.32 16.41
C TYR A 108 13.62 12.65 15.47
N GLU A 109 14.03 11.68 14.64
CA GLU A 109 14.98 11.91 13.55
C GLU A 109 14.43 12.99 12.61
N LYS A 110 13.21 12.82 12.09
CA LYS A 110 12.53 13.78 11.21
C LYS A 110 12.46 15.19 11.81
N ALA A 111 12.02 15.34 13.06
CA ALA A 111 11.99 16.63 13.76
C ALA A 111 13.38 17.29 13.85
N SER A 112 14.41 16.49 14.13
CA SER A 112 15.79 16.97 14.21
C SER A 112 16.37 17.38 12.85
N ILE A 113 15.98 16.71 11.76
CA ILE A 113 16.34 17.14 10.40
C ILE A 113 15.63 18.44 10.04
N ILE A 114 14.32 18.57 10.32
CA ILE A 114 13.58 19.82 10.06
C ILE A 114 14.19 20.98 10.86
N PHE A 115 14.59 20.75 12.11
CA PHE A 115 15.28 21.77 12.92
C PHE A 115 16.59 22.21 12.25
N ASN A 116 17.39 21.27 11.73
CA ASN A 116 18.63 21.60 11.01
C ASN A 116 18.36 22.29 9.67
N ILE A 117 17.28 21.97 8.95
CA ILE A 117 16.83 22.71 7.77
C ILE A 117 16.51 24.17 8.17
N SER A 118 15.73 24.37 9.24
CA SER A 118 15.42 25.70 9.77
C SER A 118 16.68 26.49 10.18
N ALA A 119 17.64 25.81 10.81
CA ALA A 119 18.90 26.38 11.25
C ALA A 119 19.76 26.81 10.06
N VAL A 120 19.99 25.94 9.08
CA VAL A 120 20.73 26.27 7.84
C VAL A 120 20.04 27.39 7.06
N LEU A 121 18.71 27.38 6.94
CA LEU A 121 17.96 28.48 6.32
C LEU A 121 18.16 29.82 7.06
N SER A 122 18.12 29.82 8.40
CA SER A 122 18.37 31.03 9.19
C SER A 122 19.82 31.53 9.08
N CYS A 123 20.78 30.62 8.99
CA CYS A 123 22.19 30.91 8.85
C CYS A 123 22.51 31.45 7.46
N HIS A 124 21.99 30.79 6.41
CA HIS A 124 22.08 31.25 5.03
C HIS A 124 21.47 32.64 4.85
N ALA A 125 20.31 32.91 5.47
CA ALA A 125 19.65 34.21 5.47
C ALA A 125 20.45 35.31 6.19
N ALA A 126 21.05 34.98 7.34
CA ALA A 126 21.87 35.91 8.12
C ALA A 126 23.14 36.35 7.37
N HIS A 127 23.78 35.42 6.64
CA HIS A 127 25.03 35.65 5.90
C HIS A 127 24.84 36.20 4.47
N GLN A 128 23.62 36.36 3.96
CA GLN A 128 23.41 37.02 2.66
C GLN A 128 23.93 38.46 2.69
N THR A 129 24.51 38.91 1.58
CA THR A 129 24.92 40.31 1.38
C THR A 129 23.70 41.14 0.96
N ARG A 130 23.13 41.91 1.90
CA ARG A 130 21.87 42.64 1.75
C ARG A 130 22.01 44.07 1.20
N SER A 131 23.16 44.39 0.61
CA SER A 131 23.32 45.56 -0.27
C SER A 131 22.76 45.34 -1.68
N GLU A 132 22.46 44.09 -2.05
CA GLU A 132 21.89 43.73 -3.35
C GLU A 132 20.46 43.21 -3.23
N ASP A 133 19.62 43.49 -4.23
CA ASP A 133 18.22 43.02 -4.29
C ASP A 133 18.11 41.48 -4.34
N SER A 134 19.13 40.83 -4.93
CA SER A 134 19.36 39.37 -4.91
C SER A 134 19.48 38.83 -3.48
N GLY A 135 20.43 39.35 -2.70
CA GLY A 135 20.66 38.94 -1.32
C GLY A 135 19.50 39.30 -0.38
N LEU A 136 18.83 40.43 -0.61
CA LEU A 136 17.60 40.81 0.09
C LEU A 136 16.47 39.80 -0.16
N LYS A 137 16.23 39.39 -1.42
CA LYS A 137 15.25 38.33 -1.78
C LYS A 137 15.57 37.02 -1.08
N THR A 138 16.80 36.54 -1.22
CA THR A 138 17.23 35.26 -0.64
C THR A 138 17.11 35.25 0.88
N ALA A 139 17.53 36.33 1.56
CA ALA A 139 17.41 36.46 3.01
C ALA A 139 15.94 36.49 3.48
N TYR A 140 15.11 37.30 2.83
CA TYR A 140 13.68 37.42 3.14
C TYR A 140 12.97 36.07 3.04
N HIS A 141 13.09 35.40 1.89
CA HIS A 141 12.46 34.09 1.65
C HIS A 141 13.02 33.01 2.58
N SER A 142 14.34 32.99 2.83
CA SER A 142 14.96 31.99 3.71
C SER A 142 14.54 32.15 5.18
N PHE A 143 14.35 33.39 5.68
CA PHE A 143 13.77 33.61 7.02
C PHE A 143 12.30 33.16 7.08
N GLN A 144 11.50 33.41 6.05
CA GLN A 144 10.12 32.93 5.99
C GLN A 144 10.00 31.39 5.93
N ALA A 145 10.90 30.74 5.19
CA ALA A 145 10.98 29.28 5.10
C ALA A 145 11.47 28.65 6.41
N SER A 146 12.47 29.25 7.08
CA SER A 146 12.92 28.86 8.42
C SER A 146 11.80 28.95 9.45
N ALA A 147 11.05 30.07 9.46
CA ALA A 147 9.87 30.23 10.31
C ALA A 147 8.78 29.19 9.99
N GLY A 148 8.58 28.83 8.71
CA GLY A 148 7.66 27.77 8.28
C GLY A 148 8.01 26.39 8.84
N MET A 149 9.27 26.00 8.70
CA MET A 149 9.80 24.73 9.19
C MET A 149 9.75 24.63 10.73
N PHE A 150 10.05 25.72 11.45
CA PHE A 150 9.85 25.77 12.91
C PHE A 150 8.36 25.73 13.32
N THR A 151 7.45 26.39 12.60
CA THR A 151 6.00 26.30 12.86
C THR A 151 5.52 24.86 12.76
N TYR A 152 5.91 24.14 11.70
CA TYR A 152 5.58 22.73 11.54
C TYR A 152 6.09 21.86 12.71
N ILE A 153 7.29 22.13 13.24
CA ILE A 153 7.78 21.44 14.44
C ILE A 153 6.84 21.67 15.64
N ASN A 154 6.51 22.94 15.92
CA ASN A 154 5.68 23.34 17.06
C ASN A 154 4.23 22.82 16.99
N GLU A 155 3.72 22.59 15.78
CA GLU A 155 2.36 22.09 15.51
C GLU A 155 2.27 20.56 15.51
N ASN A 156 3.31 19.83 15.09
CA ASN A 156 3.26 18.37 14.91
C ASN A 156 3.96 17.58 16.03
N PHE A 157 4.96 18.15 16.71
CA PHE A 157 5.77 17.42 17.71
C PHE A 157 5.45 17.88 19.13
N LEU A 158 4.24 17.51 19.59
CA LEU A 158 3.67 17.99 20.86
C LEU A 158 4.45 17.55 22.12
N HIS A 159 5.21 16.45 22.01
CA HIS A 159 5.99 15.83 23.10
C HIS A 159 7.49 15.91 22.80
N ALA A 160 8.06 17.11 22.93
CA ALA A 160 9.48 17.36 22.65
C ALA A 160 10.41 16.63 23.63
N PRO A 161 11.36 15.79 23.15
CA PRO A 161 12.29 15.04 24.01
C PRO A 161 13.64 15.76 24.23
N SER A 162 13.82 16.96 23.67
CA SER A 162 14.95 17.86 23.92
C SER A 162 14.48 19.32 24.01
N THR A 163 15.24 20.17 24.71
CA THR A 163 14.85 21.56 25.03
C THR A 163 14.75 22.46 23.81
N ASP A 164 15.62 22.26 22.82
CA ASP A 164 15.60 22.94 21.52
C ASP A 164 14.33 22.71 20.69
N LEU A 165 13.72 21.52 20.79
CA LEU A 165 12.45 21.18 20.15
C LEU A 165 11.22 21.56 21.00
N SER A 166 11.40 22.09 22.22
CA SER A 166 10.27 22.43 23.08
C SER A 166 9.46 23.60 22.51
N ARG A 167 8.13 23.58 22.70
CA ARG A 167 7.21 24.56 22.10
C ARG A 167 7.61 26.00 22.38
N ASP A 168 8.04 26.32 23.60
CA ASP A 168 8.41 27.69 23.98
C ASP A 168 9.69 28.15 23.28
N THR A 169 10.70 27.29 23.19
CA THR A 169 11.95 27.56 22.45
C THR A 169 11.66 27.73 20.96
N VAL A 170 10.92 26.80 20.35
CA VAL A 170 10.58 26.83 18.92
C VAL A 170 9.68 28.02 18.57
N LYS A 171 8.69 28.35 19.41
CA LYS A 171 7.86 29.56 19.28
C LYS A 171 8.69 30.84 19.32
N THR A 172 9.69 30.90 20.20
CA THR A 172 10.62 32.04 20.27
C THR A 172 11.45 32.14 18.98
N LEU A 173 11.94 31.01 18.45
CA LEU A 173 12.66 30.97 17.17
C LEU A 173 11.77 31.43 15.99
N ILE A 174 10.50 31.01 15.91
CA ILE A 174 9.54 31.49 14.90
C ILE A 174 9.41 33.02 14.97
N GLN A 175 9.24 33.59 16.16
CA GLN A 175 9.12 35.04 16.36
C GLN A 175 10.38 35.79 15.92
N ILE A 176 11.58 35.29 16.26
CA ILE A 176 12.86 35.86 15.82
C ILE A 176 12.98 35.81 14.29
N MET A 177 12.70 34.67 13.65
CA MET A 177 12.80 34.53 12.19
C MET A 177 11.81 35.45 11.45
N LEU A 178 10.57 35.58 11.95
CA LEU A 178 9.59 36.50 11.36
C LEU A 178 9.96 37.98 11.58
N ALA A 179 10.50 38.33 12.74
CA ALA A 179 10.99 39.68 13.01
C ALA A 179 12.15 40.06 12.07
N GLN A 180 13.09 39.13 11.84
CA GLN A 180 14.21 39.31 10.92
C GLN A 180 13.76 39.37 9.46
N GLY A 181 12.80 38.53 9.04
CA GLY A 181 12.19 38.64 7.70
C GLY A 181 11.49 39.99 7.49
N GLN A 182 10.74 40.47 8.49
CA GLN A 182 10.09 41.79 8.45
C GLN A 182 11.11 42.94 8.38
N GLU A 183 12.23 42.83 9.10
CA GLU A 183 13.35 43.77 9.03
C GLU A 183 14.04 43.78 7.66
N VAL A 184 14.32 42.63 7.05
CA VAL A 184 14.89 42.56 5.69
C VAL A 184 13.94 43.20 4.66
N PHE A 185 12.64 42.97 4.78
CA PHE A 185 11.66 43.63 3.90
C PHE A 185 11.63 45.16 4.11
N LEU A 186 11.77 45.62 5.37
CA LEU A 186 11.86 47.04 5.70
C LEU A 186 13.16 47.68 5.17
N GLU A 187 14.32 47.03 5.33
CA GLU A 187 15.61 47.45 4.74
C GLU A 187 15.43 47.71 3.24
N LYS A 188 14.75 46.81 2.51
CA LYS A 188 14.39 47.04 1.10
C LYS A 188 13.45 48.24 0.91
N GLN A 189 12.32 48.33 1.62
CA GLN A 189 11.35 49.41 1.36
C GLN A 189 11.94 50.81 1.64
N ILE A 190 12.92 50.91 2.56
CA ILE A 190 13.70 52.13 2.79
C ILE A 190 14.60 52.43 1.57
N ALA A 191 15.36 51.44 1.07
CA ALA A 191 16.22 51.59 -0.11
C ALA A 191 15.42 51.90 -1.40
N ASP A 192 14.24 51.31 -1.55
CA ASP A 192 13.27 51.56 -2.62
C ASP A 192 12.58 52.94 -2.54
N GLY A 193 12.88 53.76 -1.53
CA GLY A 193 12.34 55.12 -1.36
C GLY A 193 10.82 55.18 -1.18
N LYS A 194 10.20 54.18 -0.53
CA LYS A 194 8.73 54.17 -0.35
C LYS A 194 8.27 55.28 0.61
N LYS A 195 7.00 55.68 0.48
CA LYS A 195 6.35 56.71 1.34
C LYS A 195 6.53 56.40 2.83
N VAL A 196 6.91 57.42 3.61
CA VAL A 196 7.21 57.29 5.06
C VAL A 196 6.07 56.64 5.88
N GLY A 197 4.81 56.97 5.59
CA GLY A 197 3.63 56.35 6.22
C GLY A 197 3.39 54.86 5.88
N LEU A 198 4.15 54.27 4.95
CA LEU A 198 4.24 52.81 4.76
C LEU A 198 5.39 52.22 5.59
N LEU A 199 6.56 52.88 5.58
CA LEU A 199 7.73 52.48 6.35
C LEU A 199 7.42 52.42 7.85
N ALA A 200 6.70 53.41 8.37
CA ALA A 200 6.20 53.44 9.75
C ALA A 200 5.42 52.17 10.14
N LYS A 201 4.55 51.68 9.24
CA LYS A 201 3.69 50.51 9.50
C LYS A 201 4.44 49.19 9.42
N LEU A 202 5.44 49.12 8.54
CA LEU A 202 6.34 47.98 8.43
C LEU A 202 7.29 47.89 9.63
N ALA A 203 7.83 49.03 10.10
CA ALA A 203 8.65 49.15 11.29
C ALA A 203 7.85 48.88 12.58
N SER A 204 6.60 49.37 12.69
CA SER A 204 5.69 49.08 13.81
C SER A 204 5.45 47.56 13.97
N GLN A 205 5.33 46.83 12.85
CA GLN A 205 5.26 45.37 12.87
C GLN A 205 6.59 44.71 13.27
N ALA A 206 7.74 45.20 12.77
CA ALA A 206 9.05 44.66 13.15
C ALA A 206 9.32 44.83 14.66
N ALA A 207 9.02 46.02 15.19
CA ALA A 207 9.09 46.32 16.62
C ALA A 207 8.19 45.39 17.45
N TYR A 208 6.96 45.16 16.99
CA TYR A 208 6.02 44.26 17.66
C TYR A 208 6.50 42.80 17.68
N LEU A 209 7.01 42.28 16.56
CA LEU A 209 7.54 40.91 16.49
C LEU A 209 8.78 40.74 17.38
N TYR A 210 9.71 41.71 17.38
CA TYR A 210 10.84 41.70 18.31
C TYR A 210 10.41 41.85 19.77
N ALA A 211 9.43 42.69 20.10
CA ALA A 211 8.91 42.82 21.45
C ALA A 211 8.30 41.51 21.98
N GLN A 212 7.59 40.75 21.14
CA GLN A 212 7.14 39.41 21.50
C GLN A 212 8.31 38.44 21.70
N ALA A 213 9.33 38.52 20.83
CA ALA A 213 10.53 37.70 20.98
C ALA A 213 11.33 38.02 22.25
N VAL A 214 11.30 39.25 22.80
CA VAL A 214 11.99 39.60 24.07
C VAL A 214 11.51 38.69 25.20
N GLU A 215 10.21 38.46 25.35
CA GLU A 215 9.63 37.67 26.43
C GLU A 215 10.12 36.22 26.39
N GLY A 216 9.94 35.54 25.24
CA GLY A 216 10.42 34.17 25.05
C GLY A 216 11.95 34.04 25.13
N THR A 217 12.70 35.03 24.64
CA THR A 217 14.17 35.03 24.71
C THR A 217 14.64 35.22 26.15
N GLN A 218 13.99 36.09 26.93
CA GLN A 218 14.27 36.29 28.36
C GLN A 218 14.02 35.02 29.16
N GLU A 219 12.92 34.30 28.89
CA GLU A 219 12.62 33.05 29.56
C GLU A 219 13.62 31.94 29.20
N ASN A 220 14.01 31.82 27.93
CA ASN A 220 15.02 30.86 27.49
C ASN A 220 16.42 31.17 28.05
N VAL A 221 16.78 32.45 28.24
CA VAL A 221 18.01 32.84 28.97
C VAL A 221 17.90 32.48 30.45
N ASN A 222 16.74 32.73 31.09
CA ASN A 222 16.52 32.37 32.50
C ASN A 222 16.57 30.84 32.74
N LYS A 223 16.14 30.04 31.76
CA LYS A 223 16.26 28.57 31.74
C LYS A 223 17.68 28.07 31.38
N ALA A 224 18.64 28.97 31.13
CA ALA A 224 19.98 28.69 30.63
C ALA A 224 20.01 27.85 29.33
N ILE A 225 19.02 28.08 28.46
CA ILE A 225 18.94 27.51 27.11
C ILE A 225 19.61 28.46 26.10
N PHE A 226 19.29 29.76 26.15
CA PHE A 226 19.88 30.75 25.25
C PHE A 226 21.01 31.55 25.92
N GLU A 227 21.99 31.94 25.11
CA GLU A 227 23.03 32.88 25.52
C GLU A 227 22.49 34.29 25.74
N LYS A 228 22.97 34.98 26.79
CA LYS A 228 22.50 36.33 27.15
C LYS A 228 22.66 37.36 26.02
N VAL A 229 23.61 37.15 25.11
CA VAL A 229 23.81 38.03 23.94
C VAL A 229 22.60 38.03 22.98
N TRP A 230 21.86 36.92 22.85
CA TRP A 230 20.64 36.90 22.03
C TRP A 230 19.57 37.86 22.57
N LEU A 231 19.35 37.82 23.89
CA LEU A 231 18.44 38.75 24.58
C LEU A 231 18.82 40.20 24.33
N LEU A 232 20.12 40.54 24.39
CA LEU A 232 20.60 41.89 24.09
C LEU A 232 20.32 42.27 22.63
N VAL A 233 20.62 41.42 21.64
CA VAL A 233 20.29 41.70 20.23
C VAL A 233 18.79 41.95 20.04
N VAL A 234 17.93 41.09 20.59
CA VAL A 234 16.47 41.19 20.45
C VAL A 234 15.94 42.45 21.16
N GLN A 235 16.45 42.80 22.34
CA GLN A 235 16.08 44.03 23.05
C GLN A 235 16.55 45.30 22.33
N ILE A 236 17.79 45.32 21.81
CA ILE A 236 18.33 46.44 21.02
C ILE A 236 17.47 46.64 19.77
N LYS A 237 17.18 45.57 19.02
CA LYS A 237 16.36 45.62 17.81
C LYS A 237 14.91 46.03 18.08
N SER A 238 14.30 45.54 19.17
CA SER A 238 12.95 45.96 19.57
C SER A 238 12.85 47.48 19.77
N ASN A 239 13.76 48.06 20.56
CA ASN A 239 13.80 49.51 20.82
C ASN A 239 14.18 50.33 19.58
N TYR A 240 15.14 49.84 18.78
CA TYR A 240 15.55 50.46 17.52
C TYR A 240 14.39 50.51 16.51
N MET A 241 13.66 49.40 16.31
CA MET A 241 12.52 49.36 15.40
C MET A 241 11.34 50.20 15.90
N ALA A 242 11.13 50.28 17.21
CA ALA A 242 10.12 51.17 17.80
C ALA A 242 10.46 52.65 17.57
N SER A 243 11.73 53.05 17.75
CA SER A 243 12.22 54.38 17.39
C SER A 243 12.04 54.67 15.90
N LEU A 244 12.42 53.73 15.03
CA LEU A 244 12.33 53.87 13.58
C LEU A 244 10.86 53.98 13.10
N ALA A 245 9.93 53.28 13.75
CA ALA A 245 8.50 53.39 13.48
C ALA A 245 7.96 54.78 13.85
N GLN A 246 8.27 55.28 15.05
CA GLN A 246 7.84 56.61 15.50
C GLN A 246 8.48 57.72 14.65
N TYR A 247 9.75 57.57 14.26
CA TYR A 247 10.43 58.49 13.33
C TYR A 247 9.72 58.56 11.98
N TYR A 248 9.45 57.44 11.32
CA TYR A 248 8.75 57.46 10.02
C TYR A 248 7.30 57.91 10.13
N GLN A 249 6.60 57.67 11.26
CA GLN A 249 5.27 58.23 11.47
C GLN A 249 5.33 59.73 11.75
N ALA A 250 6.36 60.23 12.45
CA ALA A 250 6.55 61.67 12.64
C ALA A 250 6.70 62.39 11.30
N MET A 251 7.55 61.86 10.39
CA MET A 251 7.69 62.43 9.04
C MET A 251 6.37 62.35 8.24
N ALA A 252 5.54 61.31 8.45
CA ALA A 252 4.23 61.21 7.81
C ALA A 252 3.18 62.17 8.40
N ASP A 253 3.27 62.49 9.69
CA ASP A 253 2.42 63.48 10.37
C ASP A 253 2.88 64.91 10.04
N ASP A 254 4.18 65.11 9.78
CA ASP A 254 4.80 66.35 9.31
C ASP A 254 4.42 66.67 7.85
N ASP A 255 4.51 65.69 6.94
CA ASP A 255 3.92 65.73 5.58
C ASP A 255 2.42 66.11 5.62
N ALA A 256 1.72 65.75 6.71
CA ALA A 256 0.31 66.05 6.96
C ALA A 256 0.09 67.38 7.71
N ASN A 257 1.10 68.26 7.79
CA ASN A 257 1.06 69.57 8.46
C ASN A 257 0.68 69.50 9.95
N SER A 258 0.92 68.36 10.60
CA SER A 258 0.62 68.09 12.03
C SER A 258 1.90 68.13 12.88
N HIS A 259 2.71 69.17 12.67
CA HIS A 259 4.05 69.38 13.25
C HIS A 259 4.10 69.17 14.78
N GLY A 260 3.07 69.61 15.53
CA GLY A 260 2.99 69.39 16.97
C GLY A 260 2.96 67.89 17.34
N THR A 261 2.20 67.09 16.59
CA THR A 261 2.14 65.62 16.72
C THR A 261 3.46 64.98 16.30
N ALA A 262 4.09 65.47 15.22
CA ALA A 262 5.38 64.98 14.74
C ALA A 262 6.50 65.17 15.80
N ILE A 263 6.55 66.32 16.48
CA ILE A 263 7.48 66.57 17.59
C ILE A 263 7.27 65.57 18.73
N SER A 264 6.03 65.35 19.16
CA SER A 264 5.69 64.39 20.21
C SER A 264 6.13 62.96 19.85
N ARG A 265 5.95 62.54 18.59
CA ARG A 265 6.47 61.26 18.09
C ARG A 265 8.00 61.20 18.04
N LEU A 266 8.68 62.28 17.67
CA LEU A 266 10.15 62.32 17.67
C LEU A 266 10.73 62.28 19.08
N GLN A 267 10.05 62.86 20.08
CA GLN A 267 10.42 62.71 21.50
C GLN A 267 10.32 61.23 21.93
N ALA A 268 9.21 60.54 21.60
CA ALA A 268 9.09 59.10 21.83
C ALA A 268 10.13 58.27 21.05
N ALA A 269 10.45 58.67 19.81
CA ALA A 269 11.49 58.04 19.00
C ALA A 269 12.89 58.23 19.60
N GLU A 270 13.16 59.37 20.24
CA GLU A 270 14.45 59.69 20.87
C GLU A 270 14.65 58.86 22.15
N ILE A 271 13.60 58.67 22.96
CA ILE A 271 13.62 57.77 24.12
C ILE A 271 13.98 56.33 23.69
N GLY A 272 13.29 55.81 22.67
CA GLY A 272 13.59 54.48 22.12
C GLY A 272 15.00 54.36 21.54
N ALA A 273 15.50 55.41 20.86
CA ALA A 273 16.86 55.44 20.32
C ALA A 273 17.93 55.48 21.43
N LYS A 274 17.70 56.26 22.50
CA LYS A 274 18.59 56.35 23.67
C LYS A 274 18.73 55.00 24.37
N GLU A 275 17.63 54.32 24.66
CA GLU A 275 17.66 53.00 25.31
C GLU A 275 18.25 51.92 24.38
N ALA A 276 17.93 51.94 23.07
CA ALA A 276 18.56 51.04 22.11
C ALA A 276 20.09 51.23 22.05
N HIS A 277 20.56 52.48 22.03
CA HIS A 277 21.99 52.78 21.99
C HIS A 277 22.70 52.44 23.32
N LYS A 278 22.07 52.72 24.46
CA LYS A 278 22.55 52.33 25.80
C LYS A 278 22.69 50.81 25.94
N LEU A 279 21.74 50.03 25.41
CA LEU A 279 21.83 48.57 25.35
C LEU A 279 22.90 48.08 24.37
N ALA A 280 23.10 48.78 23.24
CA ALA A 280 24.19 48.46 22.31
C ALA A 280 25.56 48.69 22.95
N ASN A 281 25.75 49.76 23.73
CA ASN A 281 26.99 50.03 24.46
C ASN A 281 27.26 49.05 25.63
N SER A 282 26.25 48.29 26.10
CA SER A 282 26.43 47.22 27.10
C SER A 282 26.58 45.82 26.47
N PHE A 283 26.61 45.73 25.13
CA PHE A 283 26.89 44.49 24.42
C PHE A 283 28.36 44.08 24.58
N PRO A 284 28.67 42.81 24.90
CA PRO A 284 30.05 42.39 25.15
C PRO A 284 30.88 42.38 23.86
N GLY A 285 32.10 42.92 23.94
CA GLY A 285 33.05 42.95 22.81
C GLY A 285 33.62 41.60 22.38
N ASN A 286 33.31 40.52 23.10
CA ASN A 286 33.54 39.15 22.68
C ASN A 286 32.25 38.35 22.84
N VAL A 287 31.82 37.67 21.78
CA VAL A 287 30.57 36.89 21.75
C VAL A 287 30.84 35.40 21.99
N PRO A 288 30.01 34.70 22.79
CA PRO A 288 30.12 33.24 22.95
C PRO A 288 30.00 32.51 21.61
N ALA A 289 30.89 31.54 21.35
CA ALA A 289 30.97 30.86 20.04
C ALA A 289 29.71 30.05 19.69
N ASN A 290 28.99 29.56 20.69
CA ASN A 290 27.68 28.90 20.58
C ASN A 290 26.52 29.86 20.22
N SER A 291 26.73 31.18 20.29
CA SER A 291 25.67 32.18 19.98
C SER A 291 25.43 32.40 18.48
N ASN A 292 26.28 31.87 17.58
CA ASN A 292 26.21 32.09 16.14
C ASN A 292 26.23 33.58 15.69
N LEU A 293 26.76 34.47 16.54
CA LEU A 293 26.98 35.89 16.23
C LEU A 293 28.45 36.14 15.83
N THR A 294 28.69 37.14 14.99
CA THR A 294 30.05 37.58 14.63
C THR A 294 30.62 38.53 15.69
N SER A 295 31.95 38.62 15.81
CA SER A 295 32.64 39.59 16.68
C SER A 295 32.27 41.04 16.39
N GLU A 296 31.94 41.36 15.13
CA GLU A 296 31.53 42.69 14.67
C GLU A 296 30.07 43.05 15.04
N THR A 297 29.31 42.12 15.62
CA THR A 297 27.90 42.33 16.01
C THR A 297 27.76 43.53 16.96
N GLY A 298 28.62 43.64 17.96
CA GLY A 298 28.59 44.73 18.95
C GLY A 298 28.87 46.10 18.31
N THR A 299 29.95 46.23 17.55
CA THR A 299 30.33 47.48 16.87
C THR A 299 29.31 47.90 15.81
N THR A 300 28.66 46.95 15.14
CA THR A 300 27.61 47.23 14.16
C THR A 300 26.32 47.75 14.83
N LEU A 301 25.90 47.17 15.97
CA LEU A 301 24.73 47.63 16.73
C LEU A 301 24.97 49.01 17.37
N ILE A 302 26.11 49.16 18.05
CA ILE A 302 27.01 50.32 17.98
C ILE A 302 26.57 51.52 17.12
N GLU A 303 27.06 51.47 15.88
CA GLU A 303 26.91 52.49 14.85
C GLU A 303 25.47 52.65 14.35
N ILE A 304 24.72 51.56 14.19
CA ILE A 304 23.33 51.61 13.69
C ILE A 304 22.43 52.38 14.67
N THR A 305 22.53 52.08 15.97
CA THR A 305 21.77 52.81 17.00
C THR A 305 22.25 54.25 17.17
N LYS A 306 23.56 54.50 17.10
CA LYS A 306 24.12 55.87 17.15
C LYS A 306 23.61 56.74 15.99
N ARG A 307 23.57 56.19 14.77
CA ARG A 307 23.07 56.90 13.58
C ARG A 307 21.58 57.21 13.71
N GLN A 308 20.77 56.25 14.17
CA GLN A 308 19.34 56.51 14.40
C GLN A 308 19.11 57.59 15.47
N LEU A 309 19.86 57.57 16.56
CA LEU A 309 19.79 58.61 17.60
C LEU A 309 20.14 59.99 17.04
N ALA A 310 21.22 60.12 16.27
CA ALA A 310 21.61 61.37 15.64
C ALA A 310 20.53 61.90 14.67
N ASN A 311 20.03 61.05 13.77
CA ASN A 311 18.97 61.42 12.81
C ASN A 311 17.69 61.90 13.50
N VAL A 312 17.29 61.25 14.61
CA VAL A 312 16.12 61.64 15.40
C VAL A 312 16.36 62.98 16.11
N GLN A 313 17.55 63.18 16.70
CA GLN A 313 17.88 64.44 17.40
C GLN A 313 18.00 65.64 16.45
N GLU A 314 18.54 65.44 15.25
CA GLU A 314 18.60 66.45 14.19
C GLU A 314 17.19 66.88 13.77
N LYS A 315 16.32 65.93 13.38
CA LYS A 315 14.93 66.25 13.00
C LYS A 315 14.05 66.75 14.13
N LEU A 316 14.28 66.32 15.37
CA LEU A 316 13.59 66.86 16.54
C LEU A 316 13.98 68.33 16.78
N SER A 317 15.26 68.67 16.62
CA SER A 317 15.75 70.05 16.76
C SER A 317 15.24 70.97 15.64
N GLU A 318 15.17 70.44 14.41
CA GLU A 318 14.59 71.12 13.24
C GLU A 318 13.10 71.44 13.46
N LEU A 319 12.28 70.43 13.76
CA LEU A 319 10.84 70.62 13.90
C LEU A 319 10.42 71.38 15.16
N ILE A 320 11.13 71.25 16.28
CA ILE A 320 10.90 72.13 17.45
C ILE A 320 11.13 73.58 17.04
N LYS A 321 12.26 73.89 16.40
CA LYS A 321 12.58 75.25 15.96
C LYS A 321 11.52 75.80 15.02
N ASP A 322 11.13 75.05 13.98
CA ASP A 322 10.17 75.55 13.01
C ASP A 322 8.75 75.62 13.59
N ASN A 323 8.40 74.81 14.58
CA ASN A 323 7.17 74.99 15.35
C ASN A 323 7.22 76.23 16.28
N ASP A 324 8.34 76.47 16.96
CA ASP A 324 8.51 77.61 17.88
C ASP A 324 8.62 78.98 17.17
N TYR A 325 9.04 79.00 15.89
CA TYR A 325 9.16 80.24 15.09
C TYR A 325 8.09 80.40 14.01
N ILE A 326 7.45 79.32 13.53
CA ILE A 326 6.48 79.36 12.41
C ILE A 326 5.12 78.82 12.84
N TYR A 327 5.01 77.52 13.14
CA TYR A 327 3.72 76.83 13.16
C TYR A 327 2.92 76.97 14.46
N HIS A 328 3.58 77.17 15.60
CA HIS A 328 3.01 77.36 16.93
C HIS A 328 1.95 76.32 17.34
N GLN A 329 2.08 75.07 16.87
CA GLN A 329 1.15 73.98 17.21
C GLN A 329 1.43 73.41 18.61
N THR A 330 0.36 73.11 19.35
CA THR A 330 0.45 72.43 20.64
C THR A 330 0.99 71.02 20.47
N VAL A 331 2.09 70.70 21.14
CA VAL A 331 2.64 69.33 21.21
C VAL A 331 1.75 68.48 22.13
N PRO A 332 1.12 67.39 21.65
CA PRO A 332 0.30 66.52 22.48
C PRO A 332 1.17 65.62 23.38
N ALA A 333 0.63 65.20 24.52
CA ALA A 333 1.28 64.20 25.37
C ALA A 333 1.35 62.83 24.66
N GLU A 334 2.42 62.06 24.91
CA GLU A 334 2.67 60.77 24.25
C GLU A 334 1.47 59.80 24.31
N ALA A 335 0.78 59.74 25.46
CA ALA A 335 -0.39 58.89 25.68
C ALA A 335 -1.63 59.28 24.84
N ALA A 336 -1.63 60.46 24.20
CA ALA A 336 -2.68 60.90 23.27
C ALA A 336 -2.35 60.60 21.79
N LEU A 337 -1.16 60.06 21.50
CA LEU A 337 -0.74 59.72 20.13
C LEU A 337 -1.50 58.48 19.62
N PRO A 338 -2.04 58.50 18.38
CA PRO A 338 -2.64 57.30 17.80
C PRO A 338 -1.57 56.25 17.51
N VAL A 339 -1.88 55.00 17.88
CA VAL A 339 -1.00 53.83 17.70
C VAL A 339 -0.73 53.59 16.22
N ILE A 340 0.55 53.41 15.87
CA ILE A 340 0.98 53.19 14.47
C ILE A 340 0.43 51.85 13.97
N PRO A 341 -0.40 51.82 12.91
CA PRO A 341 -0.95 50.57 12.36
C PRO A 341 0.17 49.60 11.96
N LYS A 342 -0.02 48.31 12.21
CA LYS A 342 0.99 47.27 11.90
C LYS A 342 0.72 46.66 10.53
N LEU A 343 1.75 46.46 9.73
CA LEU A 343 1.66 45.80 8.42
C LEU A 343 2.55 44.54 8.35
N PRO A 344 1.98 43.32 8.49
CA PRO A 344 2.72 42.06 8.31
C PRO A 344 3.02 41.81 6.83
N ALA A 345 4.30 41.96 6.47
CA ALA A 345 4.84 41.50 5.19
C ALA A 345 5.37 40.06 5.33
N ALA A 346 6.26 39.80 6.29
CA ALA A 346 6.79 38.46 6.55
C ALA A 346 5.71 37.53 7.15
N LYS A 347 5.61 36.32 6.59
CA LYS A 347 4.76 35.22 7.09
C LYS A 347 5.53 33.91 7.03
N ALA A 348 5.24 32.97 7.93
CA ALA A 348 5.77 31.62 7.86
C ALA A 348 5.17 30.92 6.62
N ILE A 349 6.00 30.31 5.78
CA ILE A 349 5.52 29.58 4.59
C ILE A 349 5.17 28.15 5.02
N PRO A 350 3.96 27.63 4.74
CA PRO A 350 3.61 26.25 5.05
C PRO A 350 4.60 25.26 4.45
N VAL A 351 4.94 24.21 5.22
CA VAL A 351 5.90 23.19 4.77
C VAL A 351 5.40 22.47 3.51
N SER A 352 4.08 22.30 3.33
CA SER A 352 3.47 21.82 2.09
C SER A 352 3.75 22.71 0.88
N GLU A 353 3.72 24.04 1.02
CA GLU A 353 4.04 24.97 -0.06
C GLU A 353 5.54 24.92 -0.41
N LEU A 354 6.41 24.75 0.60
CA LEU A 354 7.85 24.60 0.39
C LEU A 354 8.17 23.30 -0.39
N TYR A 355 7.62 22.14 0.02
CA TYR A 355 7.86 20.86 -0.67
C TYR A 355 7.12 20.70 -2.01
N ALA A 356 6.14 21.58 -2.33
CA ALA A 356 5.46 21.59 -3.62
C ALA A 356 6.30 22.17 -4.78
N GLY A 357 7.43 22.83 -4.49
CA GLY A 357 8.34 23.36 -5.51
C GLY A 357 9.03 22.26 -6.31
N GLN A 358 9.03 22.39 -7.65
CA GLN A 358 9.65 21.41 -8.57
C GLN A 358 11.12 21.12 -8.25
N ASP A 359 11.86 22.14 -7.78
CA ASP A 359 13.26 21.98 -7.38
C ASP A 359 13.44 21.03 -6.20
N ILE A 360 12.52 20.97 -5.24
CA ILE A 360 12.66 20.14 -4.05
C ILE A 360 12.34 18.66 -4.35
N GLN A 361 11.40 18.39 -5.26
CA GLN A 361 11.24 17.04 -5.82
C GLN A 361 12.51 16.59 -6.58
N ARG A 362 13.09 17.48 -7.38
CA ARG A 362 14.36 17.24 -8.09
C ARG A 362 15.57 17.05 -7.15
N ILE A 363 15.62 17.77 -6.03
CA ILE A 363 16.65 17.61 -4.99
C ILE A 363 16.49 16.26 -4.27
N THR A 364 15.27 15.85 -3.96
CA THR A 364 14.95 14.60 -3.25
C THR A 364 15.27 13.35 -4.08
N GLY A 365 14.99 13.39 -5.38
CA GLY A 365 15.16 12.25 -6.28
C GLY A 365 14.05 11.20 -6.15
N PRO A 366 14.17 10.07 -6.86
CA PRO A 366 13.21 8.97 -6.81
C PRO A 366 13.24 8.24 -5.44
N ASP A 367 12.15 7.55 -5.10
CA ASP A 367 12.06 6.71 -3.90
C ASP A 367 13.08 5.57 -3.97
N ILE A 368 14.04 5.58 -3.05
CA ILE A 368 15.09 4.55 -2.94
C ILE A 368 14.48 3.15 -2.81
N PHE A 369 13.39 3.00 -2.06
CA PHE A 369 12.79 1.71 -1.75
C PHE A 369 11.53 1.43 -2.58
N GLN A 370 11.40 2.05 -3.77
CA GLN A 370 10.24 1.91 -4.66
C GLN A 370 9.77 0.45 -4.89
N LYS A 371 10.74 -0.48 -4.94
CA LYS A 371 10.54 -1.93 -5.13
C LYS A 371 9.80 -2.64 -3.98
N ILE A 372 9.81 -2.10 -2.76
CA ILE A 372 9.32 -2.79 -1.55
C ILE A 372 7.88 -2.34 -1.26
N VAL A 373 6.90 -3.15 -1.63
CA VAL A 373 5.48 -2.88 -1.37
C VAL A 373 5.09 -3.38 0.03
N PRO A 374 4.50 -2.56 0.91
CA PRO A 374 4.14 -2.97 2.27
C PRO A 374 3.04 -4.04 2.31
N MET A 375 3.08 -4.93 3.30
CA MET A 375 2.06 -6.00 3.45
C MET A 375 0.63 -5.45 3.54
N SER A 376 0.43 -4.32 4.23
CA SER A 376 -0.87 -3.64 4.30
C SER A 376 -1.33 -3.10 2.95
N VAL A 377 -0.40 -2.73 2.06
CA VAL A 377 -0.71 -2.32 0.68
C VAL A 377 -1.02 -3.53 -0.18
N THR A 378 -0.31 -4.65 -0.03
CA THR A 378 -0.65 -5.88 -0.77
C THR A 378 -2.00 -6.46 -0.34
N GLU A 379 -2.40 -6.26 0.92
CA GLU A 379 -3.74 -6.60 1.42
C GLU A 379 -4.82 -5.71 0.77
N SER A 380 -4.69 -4.37 0.86
CA SER A 380 -5.59 -3.43 0.17
C SER A 380 -5.62 -3.63 -1.36
N ALA A 381 -4.48 -3.94 -1.99
CA ALA A 381 -4.42 -4.26 -3.42
C ALA A 381 -5.16 -5.55 -3.75
N SER A 382 -5.06 -6.59 -2.91
CA SER A 382 -5.82 -7.84 -3.07
C SER A 382 -7.34 -7.61 -2.90
N LEU A 383 -7.74 -6.73 -1.98
CA LEU A 383 -9.14 -6.31 -1.84
C LEU A 383 -9.63 -5.54 -3.09
N TYR A 384 -8.79 -4.67 -3.64
CA TYR A 384 -9.08 -3.95 -4.89
C TYR A 384 -9.13 -4.88 -6.11
N ASP A 385 -8.27 -5.90 -6.18
CA ASP A 385 -8.30 -6.93 -7.22
C ASP A 385 -9.59 -7.76 -7.17
N GLU A 386 -10.13 -8.05 -5.98
CA GLU A 386 -11.44 -8.70 -5.84
C GLU A 386 -12.61 -7.75 -6.15
N GLU A 387 -12.52 -6.44 -5.90
CA GLU A 387 -13.51 -5.46 -6.40
C GLU A 387 -13.45 -5.31 -7.93
N LYS A 388 -12.26 -5.28 -8.53
CA LYS A 388 -12.04 -5.37 -9.98
C LYS A 388 -12.61 -6.68 -10.55
N ALA A 389 -12.41 -7.80 -9.85
CA ALA A 389 -12.98 -9.10 -10.24
C ALA A 389 -14.51 -9.12 -10.14
N LYS A 390 -15.11 -8.55 -9.09
CA LYS A 390 -16.58 -8.37 -8.98
C LYS A 390 -17.13 -7.53 -10.13
N LEU A 391 -16.48 -6.41 -10.48
CA LEU A 391 -16.86 -5.58 -11.62
C LEU A 391 -16.83 -6.41 -12.92
N VAL A 392 -15.72 -7.10 -13.21
CA VAL A 392 -15.58 -7.91 -14.43
C VAL A 392 -16.55 -9.09 -14.46
N ARG A 393 -16.82 -9.76 -13.34
CA ARG A 393 -17.83 -10.82 -13.21
C ARG A 393 -19.22 -10.25 -13.52
N ALA A 394 -19.63 -9.17 -12.87
CA ALA A 394 -20.96 -8.57 -13.02
C ALA A 394 -21.21 -7.92 -14.39
N GLU A 395 -20.17 -7.43 -15.08
CA GLU A 395 -20.28 -7.01 -16.49
C GLU A 395 -20.31 -8.22 -17.44
N THR A 396 -19.51 -9.26 -17.19
CA THR A 396 -19.52 -10.51 -17.99
C THR A 396 -20.88 -11.19 -17.92
N GLU A 397 -21.45 -11.35 -16.72
CA GLU A 397 -22.79 -11.90 -16.48
C GLU A 397 -23.85 -11.09 -17.26
N ARG A 398 -23.86 -9.75 -17.16
CA ARG A 398 -24.80 -8.91 -17.92
C ARG A 398 -24.62 -8.95 -19.44
N VAL A 399 -23.45 -9.35 -19.93
CA VAL A 399 -23.20 -9.62 -21.36
C VAL A 399 -23.71 -11.01 -21.74
N GLU A 400 -23.51 -12.01 -20.88
CA GLU A 400 -23.93 -13.40 -21.08
C GLU A 400 -25.45 -13.58 -20.96
N THR A 401 -26.11 -12.96 -19.96
CA THR A 401 -27.58 -12.90 -19.86
C THR A 401 -28.16 -12.30 -21.14
N ALA A 402 -27.68 -11.13 -21.57
CA ALA A 402 -28.20 -10.47 -22.77
C ALA A 402 -27.87 -11.22 -24.08
N ASN A 403 -26.75 -11.94 -24.15
CA ASN A 403 -26.46 -12.89 -25.24
C ASN A 403 -27.47 -14.05 -25.26
N SER A 404 -27.79 -14.60 -24.08
CA SER A 404 -28.66 -15.76 -23.90
C SER A 404 -30.13 -15.41 -24.16
N GLU A 405 -30.60 -14.26 -23.67
CA GLU A 405 -31.91 -13.68 -23.99
C GLU A 405 -32.08 -13.50 -25.50
N MET A 406 -31.07 -12.97 -26.19
CA MET A 406 -31.08 -12.81 -27.65
C MET A 406 -31.14 -14.18 -28.34
N ALA A 407 -30.32 -15.15 -27.93
CA ALA A 407 -30.31 -16.48 -28.53
C ALA A 407 -31.64 -17.23 -28.34
N ALA A 408 -32.18 -17.25 -27.11
CA ALA A 408 -33.46 -17.85 -26.78
C ALA A 408 -34.64 -17.16 -27.50
N SER A 409 -34.59 -15.83 -27.65
CA SER A 409 -35.61 -15.10 -28.41
C SER A 409 -35.56 -15.41 -29.92
N LEU A 410 -34.35 -15.55 -30.49
CA LEU A 410 -34.20 -15.93 -31.89
C LEU A 410 -34.64 -17.38 -32.15
N ASP A 411 -34.33 -18.32 -31.24
CA ASP A 411 -34.81 -19.70 -31.34
C ASP A 411 -36.34 -19.80 -31.19
N TYR A 412 -36.92 -19.06 -30.25
CA TYR A 412 -38.39 -18.99 -30.08
C TYR A 412 -39.08 -18.47 -31.36
N LEU A 413 -38.49 -17.47 -32.03
CA LEU A 413 -38.97 -16.95 -33.31
C LEU A 413 -38.53 -17.80 -34.54
N ARG A 414 -37.73 -18.85 -34.33
CA ARG A 414 -37.11 -19.71 -35.37
C ARG A 414 -36.35 -18.92 -36.45
N LEU A 415 -35.73 -17.80 -36.05
CA LEU A 415 -34.91 -16.94 -36.90
C LEU A 415 -33.43 -17.35 -36.83
N PRO A 416 -32.68 -17.36 -37.97
CA PRO A 416 -33.06 -16.82 -39.27
C PRO A 416 -33.89 -17.77 -40.16
N ASN A 417 -33.93 -19.07 -39.85
CA ASN A 417 -34.38 -20.14 -40.75
C ASN A 417 -35.79 -19.89 -41.32
N ALA A 418 -36.72 -19.36 -40.52
CA ALA A 418 -38.07 -19.02 -40.97
C ALA A 418 -38.13 -18.02 -42.15
N LEU A 419 -37.12 -17.17 -42.36
CA LEU A 419 -37.06 -16.23 -43.49
C LEU A 419 -36.55 -16.90 -44.78
N GLN A 420 -35.66 -17.89 -44.66
CA GLN A 420 -35.07 -18.59 -45.79
C GLN A 420 -36.12 -19.46 -46.52
N VAL A 421 -37.07 -19.99 -45.75
CA VAL A 421 -38.27 -20.72 -46.23
C VAL A 421 -39.17 -19.79 -47.04
N LEU A 422 -39.50 -18.61 -46.49
CA LEU A 422 -40.35 -17.60 -47.12
C LEU A 422 -39.80 -17.01 -48.43
N LYS A 423 -38.57 -17.37 -48.80
CA LYS A 423 -37.90 -16.96 -50.04
C LYS A 423 -38.00 -18.00 -51.16
N GLY A 424 -38.84 -19.03 -51.00
CA GLY A 424 -39.06 -20.08 -52.01
C GLY A 424 -38.01 -21.19 -52.03
N GLY A 425 -37.30 -21.41 -50.91
CA GLY A 425 -36.20 -22.39 -50.81
C GLY A 425 -36.63 -23.87 -50.77
N PHE A 426 -37.58 -24.29 -51.61
CA PHE A 426 -38.10 -25.67 -51.61
C PHE A 426 -37.27 -26.65 -52.46
N ASP A 427 -36.48 -26.15 -53.42
CA ASP A 427 -35.63 -26.96 -54.33
C ASP A 427 -34.40 -27.60 -53.68
N GLN A 428 -34.12 -27.32 -52.40
CA GLN A 428 -33.04 -27.97 -51.65
C GLN A 428 -33.48 -29.36 -51.12
N GLU A 429 -33.97 -30.22 -52.02
CA GLU A 429 -34.42 -31.57 -51.66
C GLU A 429 -33.27 -32.42 -51.10
N LEU A 430 -33.56 -33.13 -50.00
CA LEU A 430 -32.88 -34.32 -49.51
C LEU A 430 -31.39 -34.24 -49.12
N THR A 431 -30.67 -33.13 -49.31
CA THR A 431 -29.31 -32.98 -48.75
C THR A 431 -29.32 -32.82 -47.23
N ALA A 432 -28.28 -33.30 -46.57
CA ALA A 432 -27.99 -32.94 -45.18
C ALA A 432 -27.68 -31.43 -45.06
N ASP A 433 -27.80 -30.89 -43.86
CA ASP A 433 -27.28 -29.54 -43.57
C ASP A 433 -25.74 -29.54 -43.67
N ASP A 434 -25.16 -28.46 -44.18
CA ASP A 434 -23.70 -28.30 -44.21
C ASP A 434 -23.09 -28.27 -42.79
N GLU A 435 -23.88 -27.91 -41.76
CA GLU A 435 -23.51 -28.07 -40.35
C GLU A 435 -23.32 -29.56 -39.98
N PHE A 436 -24.18 -30.46 -40.48
CA PHE A 436 -24.09 -31.90 -40.22
C PHE A 436 -22.97 -32.57 -41.01
N ARG A 437 -22.74 -32.13 -42.26
CA ARG A 437 -21.59 -32.56 -43.07
C ARG A 437 -20.28 -32.17 -42.38
N GLY A 438 -20.17 -30.91 -41.93
CA GLY A 438 -19.04 -30.43 -41.13
C GLY A 438 -18.79 -31.27 -39.88
N TRP A 439 -19.82 -31.64 -39.12
CA TRP A 439 -19.65 -32.54 -37.96
C TRP A 439 -19.12 -33.92 -38.34
N CYS A 440 -19.58 -34.52 -39.46
CA CYS A 440 -19.07 -35.82 -39.90
C CYS A 440 -17.63 -35.72 -40.41
N ASP A 441 -17.32 -34.68 -41.17
CA ASP A 441 -15.97 -34.42 -41.70
C ASP A 441 -14.97 -34.15 -40.56
N GLU A 442 -15.34 -33.36 -39.55
CA GLU A 442 -14.50 -33.12 -38.36
C GLU A 442 -14.30 -34.41 -37.55
N VAL A 443 -15.37 -35.18 -37.27
CA VAL A 443 -15.29 -36.46 -36.55
C VAL A 443 -14.46 -37.52 -37.31
N ALA A 444 -14.38 -37.43 -38.64
CA ALA A 444 -13.53 -38.27 -39.48
C ALA A 444 -12.06 -37.79 -39.54
N ASN A 445 -11.80 -36.48 -39.52
CA ASN A 445 -10.44 -35.93 -39.57
C ASN A 445 -9.64 -36.06 -38.25
N HIS A 446 -10.30 -36.33 -37.12
CA HIS A 446 -9.62 -36.50 -35.83
C HIS A 446 -9.16 -37.95 -35.57
N ASP A 447 -7.94 -38.12 -35.06
CA ASP A 447 -7.36 -39.43 -34.72
C ASP A 447 -8.23 -40.24 -33.74
N GLY A 448 -8.13 -41.57 -33.82
CA GLY A 448 -8.89 -42.48 -32.95
C GLY A 448 -8.53 -42.31 -31.46
N PRO A 449 -9.50 -42.04 -30.56
CA PRO A 449 -9.23 -41.64 -29.16
C PRO A 449 -8.52 -42.71 -28.32
N ALA A 450 -8.58 -43.98 -28.73
CA ALA A 450 -7.83 -45.08 -28.12
C ALA A 450 -6.31 -44.80 -28.02
N SER A 451 -5.73 -44.18 -29.05
CA SER A 451 -4.30 -43.81 -29.06
C SER A 451 -3.94 -42.82 -27.95
N THR A 452 -4.84 -41.87 -27.65
CA THR A 452 -4.69 -40.93 -26.55
C THR A 452 -4.83 -41.65 -25.19
N PHE A 453 -5.78 -42.57 -25.03
CA PHE A 453 -5.90 -43.36 -23.79
C PHE A 453 -4.64 -44.19 -23.48
N ASP A 454 -4.01 -44.80 -24.49
CA ASP A 454 -2.73 -45.50 -24.32
C ASP A 454 -1.59 -44.53 -23.93
N PHE A 455 -1.56 -43.32 -24.50
CA PHE A 455 -0.62 -42.26 -24.09
C PHE A 455 -0.83 -41.81 -22.64
N LEU A 456 -2.08 -41.57 -22.21
CA LEU A 456 -2.42 -41.18 -20.84
C LEU A 456 -1.97 -42.25 -19.84
N LYS A 457 -2.27 -43.53 -20.14
CA LYS A 457 -1.83 -44.67 -19.33
C LYS A 457 -0.31 -44.78 -19.25
N SER A 458 0.39 -44.71 -20.38
CA SER A 458 1.87 -44.78 -20.41
C SER A 458 2.51 -43.60 -19.67
N SER A 459 1.91 -42.41 -19.74
CA SER A 459 2.36 -41.22 -19.02
C SER A 459 2.19 -41.40 -17.51
N LYS A 460 1.03 -41.90 -17.07
CA LYS A 460 0.77 -42.24 -15.66
C LYS A 460 1.79 -43.24 -15.11
N GLU A 461 2.04 -44.34 -15.83
CA GLU A 461 3.00 -45.38 -15.43
C GLU A 461 4.44 -44.82 -15.33
N GLY A 462 4.82 -43.91 -16.23
CA GLY A 462 6.08 -43.17 -16.16
C GLY A 462 6.20 -42.28 -14.92
N ILE A 463 5.21 -41.44 -14.65
CA ILE A 463 5.21 -40.50 -13.50
C ILE A 463 5.22 -41.26 -12.17
N VAL A 464 4.42 -42.33 -12.05
CA VAL A 464 4.44 -43.20 -10.87
C VAL A 464 5.82 -43.83 -10.66
N THR A 465 6.50 -44.23 -11.73
CA THR A 465 7.87 -44.78 -11.64
C THR A 465 8.88 -43.75 -11.12
N VAL A 466 8.74 -42.46 -11.49
CA VAL A 466 9.58 -41.37 -10.97
C VAL A 466 9.26 -41.08 -9.50
N LEU A 467 7.99 -41.01 -9.10
CA LEU A 467 7.60 -40.85 -7.69
C LEU A 467 8.10 -42.02 -6.81
N ASP A 468 8.09 -43.25 -7.33
CA ASP A 468 8.66 -44.43 -6.69
C ASP A 468 10.19 -44.33 -6.55
N ARG A 469 10.91 -43.87 -7.59
CA ARG A 469 12.35 -43.59 -7.53
C ARG A 469 12.63 -42.57 -6.43
N SER A 470 11.98 -41.42 -6.47
CA SER A 470 12.13 -40.35 -5.47
C SER A 470 11.84 -40.83 -4.05
N THR A 471 10.77 -41.62 -3.84
CA THR A 471 10.46 -42.23 -2.53
C THR A 471 11.64 -43.06 -2.02
N ARG A 472 12.15 -43.98 -2.86
CA ARG A 472 13.26 -44.89 -2.52
C ARG A 472 14.58 -44.14 -2.27
N GLN A 473 14.83 -43.03 -2.96
CA GLN A 473 16.02 -42.19 -2.72
C GLN A 473 16.00 -41.58 -1.32
N LEU A 474 14.87 -40.98 -0.92
CA LEU A 474 14.70 -40.38 0.41
C LEU A 474 14.78 -41.42 1.53
N ASP A 475 14.10 -42.56 1.38
CA ASP A 475 14.14 -43.65 2.38
C ASP A 475 15.54 -44.25 2.52
N MET A 476 16.29 -44.36 1.41
CA MET A 476 17.67 -44.85 1.45
C MET A 476 18.60 -43.87 2.16
N GLU A 477 18.49 -42.55 1.89
CA GLU A 477 19.29 -41.51 2.57
C GLU A 477 18.98 -41.45 4.07
N GLU A 478 17.70 -41.49 4.45
CA GLU A 478 17.28 -41.54 5.86
C GLU A 478 17.85 -42.77 6.56
N SER A 479 17.79 -43.95 5.92
CA SER A 479 18.38 -45.17 6.47
C SER A 479 19.91 -45.13 6.59
N VAL A 480 20.60 -44.34 5.78
CA VAL A 480 22.06 -44.17 5.83
C VAL A 480 22.45 -43.16 6.92
N CYS A 481 21.74 -42.03 7.01
CA CYS A 481 21.89 -41.05 8.09
C CYS A 481 21.73 -41.73 9.45
N GLU A 482 20.68 -42.53 9.65
CA GLU A 482 20.43 -43.18 10.95
C GLU A 482 21.45 -44.29 11.27
N LYS A 483 21.95 -45.01 10.26
CA LYS A 483 23.05 -45.98 10.44
C LYS A 483 24.37 -45.31 10.83
N MET A 484 24.72 -44.19 10.22
CA MET A 484 25.96 -43.46 10.56
C MET A 484 25.85 -42.80 11.93
N ARG A 485 24.68 -42.21 12.25
CA ARG A 485 24.33 -41.74 13.60
C ARG A 485 24.44 -42.85 14.66
N SER A 486 23.94 -44.05 14.36
CA SER A 486 24.06 -45.21 15.26
C SER A 486 25.48 -45.76 15.38
N LYS A 487 26.39 -45.43 14.44
CA LYS A 487 27.78 -45.91 14.41
C LYS A 487 28.77 -44.98 15.10
N TYR A 488 28.52 -43.68 15.03
CA TYR A 488 29.42 -42.62 15.54
C TYR A 488 28.79 -41.77 16.67
N GLU A 489 27.54 -42.03 17.04
CA GLU A 489 26.80 -41.43 18.15
C GLU A 489 26.95 -39.89 18.22
N GLY A 490 27.69 -39.38 19.21
CA GLY A 490 27.88 -37.95 19.44
C GLY A 490 28.72 -37.23 18.37
N ASP A 491 29.59 -37.96 17.67
CA ASP A 491 30.44 -37.39 16.62
C ASP A 491 29.65 -37.13 15.32
N TRP A 492 28.50 -37.80 15.12
CA TRP A 492 27.66 -37.61 13.94
C TRP A 492 26.72 -36.41 14.07
N THR A 493 27.29 -35.21 13.99
CA THR A 493 26.57 -33.93 14.18
C THR A 493 25.54 -33.60 13.10
N GLN A 494 25.43 -34.40 12.04
CA GLN A 494 24.47 -34.23 10.95
C GLN A 494 23.02 -34.30 11.45
N GLN A 495 22.17 -33.32 11.07
CA GLN A 495 20.75 -33.30 11.47
C GLN A 495 19.96 -34.53 10.95
N PRO A 496 18.90 -35.00 11.64
CA PRO A 496 18.13 -36.17 11.20
C PRO A 496 17.35 -35.89 9.90
N SER A 497 17.49 -36.76 8.91
CA SER A 497 16.83 -36.61 7.60
C SER A 497 15.32 -36.62 7.68
N SER A 498 14.73 -37.45 8.53
CA SER A 498 13.28 -37.65 8.68
C SER A 498 12.47 -36.35 8.79
N ARG A 499 13.00 -35.36 9.53
CA ARG A 499 12.40 -34.03 9.67
C ARG A 499 12.55 -33.17 8.42
N LEU A 500 13.70 -33.24 7.74
CA LEU A 500 14.02 -32.46 6.54
C LEU A 500 13.28 -32.99 5.30
N THR A 501 13.10 -34.30 5.18
CA THR A 501 12.36 -34.95 4.09
C THR A 501 10.85 -34.88 4.24
N SER A 502 10.33 -34.33 5.35
CA SER A 502 8.91 -34.40 5.70
C SER A 502 7.98 -33.70 4.70
N THR A 503 8.39 -32.56 4.14
CA THR A 503 7.69 -31.83 3.07
C THR A 503 7.71 -32.62 1.76
N LEU A 504 8.90 -33.03 1.28
CA LEU A 504 9.06 -33.82 0.06
C LEU A 504 8.25 -35.13 0.12
N LYS A 505 8.24 -35.81 1.28
CA LYS A 505 7.42 -37.01 1.53
C LYS A 505 5.91 -36.72 1.67
N SER A 506 5.50 -35.46 1.81
CA SER A 506 4.11 -35.02 1.70
C SER A 506 3.75 -34.69 0.26
N ASP A 507 4.61 -33.97 -0.46
CA ASP A 507 4.41 -33.61 -1.86
C ASP A 507 4.30 -34.87 -2.75
N ILE A 508 5.20 -35.84 -2.55
CA ILE A 508 5.13 -37.17 -3.18
C ILE A 508 3.80 -37.91 -2.91
N ARG A 509 3.11 -37.66 -1.78
CA ARG A 509 1.77 -38.21 -1.50
C ARG A 509 0.70 -37.41 -2.23
N ASN A 510 0.71 -36.08 -2.11
CA ASN A 510 -0.22 -35.19 -2.81
C ASN A 510 -0.23 -35.46 -4.33
N TYR A 511 0.94 -35.70 -4.95
CA TYR A 511 1.03 -36.06 -6.37
C TYR A 511 0.49 -37.47 -6.68
N ARG A 512 0.66 -38.47 -5.79
CA ARG A 512 0.03 -39.79 -5.95
C ARG A 512 -1.50 -39.70 -5.85
N ASP A 513 -2.01 -38.92 -4.89
CA ASP A 513 -3.46 -38.73 -4.70
C ASP A 513 -4.08 -38.02 -5.92
N ALA A 514 -3.39 -37.01 -6.47
CA ALA A 514 -3.79 -36.34 -7.72
C ALA A 514 -3.77 -37.28 -8.94
N LEU A 515 -2.79 -38.19 -9.04
CA LEU A 515 -2.73 -39.23 -10.08
C LEU A 515 -3.79 -40.32 -9.93
N GLU A 516 -4.38 -40.51 -8.74
CA GLU A 516 -5.55 -41.38 -8.58
C GLU A 516 -6.82 -40.67 -9.05
N GLU A 517 -7.03 -39.41 -8.67
CA GLU A 517 -8.23 -38.65 -9.09
C GLU A 517 -8.24 -38.38 -10.60
N ALA A 518 -7.09 -38.04 -11.20
CA ALA A 518 -6.96 -37.96 -12.66
C ALA A 518 -7.33 -39.28 -13.35
N ALA A 519 -6.90 -40.42 -12.81
CA ALA A 519 -7.25 -41.73 -13.36
C ALA A 519 -8.73 -42.13 -13.17
N ARG A 520 -9.42 -41.56 -12.18
CA ARG A 520 -10.88 -41.65 -12.07
C ARG A 520 -11.55 -40.81 -13.17
N SER A 521 -11.00 -39.65 -13.51
CA SER A 521 -11.44 -38.84 -14.66
C SER A 521 -11.20 -39.54 -16.00
N ASP A 522 -10.00 -40.10 -16.23
CA ASP A 522 -9.68 -40.93 -17.40
C ASP A 522 -10.68 -42.09 -17.57
N SER A 523 -11.05 -42.74 -16.45
CA SER A 523 -12.03 -43.82 -16.43
C SER A 523 -13.46 -43.35 -16.77
N GLN A 524 -13.82 -42.11 -16.42
CA GLN A 524 -15.09 -41.50 -16.81
C GLN A 524 -15.10 -41.12 -18.30
N LEU A 525 -14.01 -40.55 -18.83
CA LEU A 525 -13.84 -40.26 -20.26
C LEU A 525 -13.92 -41.54 -21.10
N TYR A 526 -13.22 -42.61 -20.68
CA TYR A 526 -13.31 -43.91 -21.35
C TYR A 526 -14.73 -44.51 -21.27
N SER A 527 -15.43 -44.30 -20.15
CA SER A 527 -16.84 -44.72 -20.00
C SER A 527 -17.80 -43.92 -20.89
N LYS A 528 -17.56 -42.61 -21.11
CA LYS A 528 -18.29 -41.78 -22.08
C LYS A 528 -18.04 -42.26 -23.51
N MET A 529 -16.78 -42.47 -23.87
CA MET A 529 -16.37 -43.01 -25.18
C MET A 529 -17.11 -44.32 -25.48
N ARG A 530 -17.12 -45.27 -24.52
CA ARG A 530 -17.85 -46.54 -24.62
C ARG A 530 -19.38 -46.44 -24.75
N GLN A 531 -19.98 -45.34 -24.30
CA GLN A 531 -21.44 -45.14 -24.39
C GLN A 531 -21.87 -44.59 -25.76
N HIS A 532 -20.98 -43.89 -26.46
CA HIS A 532 -21.25 -43.26 -27.75
C HIS A 532 -20.43 -43.83 -28.92
N GLU A 533 -19.59 -44.84 -28.67
CA GLU A 533 -18.75 -45.58 -29.63
C GLU A 533 -19.48 -45.84 -30.97
N VAL A 534 -20.70 -46.37 -30.92
CA VAL A 534 -21.51 -46.67 -32.13
C VAL A 534 -22.02 -45.42 -32.86
N ASP A 535 -22.45 -44.38 -32.14
CA ASP A 535 -22.91 -43.13 -32.76
C ASP A 535 -21.73 -42.36 -33.39
N PHE A 536 -20.54 -42.42 -32.77
CA PHE A 536 -19.30 -41.85 -33.29
C PHE A 536 -18.81 -42.60 -34.53
N ASP A 537 -18.82 -43.94 -34.52
CA ASP A 537 -18.44 -44.76 -35.68
C ASP A 537 -19.41 -44.58 -36.86
N GLU A 538 -20.73 -44.44 -36.61
CA GLU A 538 -21.69 -44.09 -37.67
C GLU A 538 -21.40 -42.69 -38.26
N MET A 539 -21.08 -41.68 -37.46
CA MET A 539 -20.71 -40.34 -37.97
C MET A 539 -19.36 -40.33 -38.70
N ARG A 540 -18.35 -41.02 -38.17
CA ARG A 540 -17.01 -41.15 -38.76
C ARG A 540 -17.06 -41.80 -40.13
N SER A 541 -17.68 -42.97 -40.24
CA SER A 541 -17.80 -43.69 -41.51
C SER A 541 -18.61 -42.91 -42.56
N ALA A 542 -19.60 -42.11 -42.13
CA ALA A 542 -20.33 -41.23 -43.03
C ALA A 542 -19.49 -40.04 -43.55
N GLY A 543 -18.53 -39.54 -42.76
CA GLY A 543 -17.53 -38.56 -43.23
C GLY A 543 -16.49 -39.17 -44.16
N GLU A 544 -15.84 -40.26 -43.72
CA GLU A 544 -14.78 -40.97 -44.48
C GLU A 544 -15.22 -41.42 -45.89
N ILE A 545 -16.49 -41.80 -46.05
CA ILE A 545 -17.07 -42.25 -47.34
C ILE A 545 -17.80 -41.09 -48.06
N SER A 546 -17.91 -39.91 -47.43
CA SER A 546 -18.71 -38.76 -47.88
C SER A 546 -20.21 -39.08 -48.08
N GLU A 547 -20.72 -40.05 -47.34
CA GLU A 547 -22.13 -40.51 -47.35
C GLU A 547 -22.98 -39.86 -46.23
N ALA A 548 -22.56 -38.70 -45.70
CA ALA A 548 -23.31 -37.93 -44.69
C ALA A 548 -24.79 -37.69 -45.08
N ASP A 549 -25.08 -37.41 -46.35
CA ASP A 549 -26.44 -37.27 -46.86
C ASP A 549 -27.26 -38.58 -46.69
N VAL A 550 -26.62 -39.74 -46.89
CA VAL A 550 -27.25 -41.07 -46.76
C VAL A 550 -27.51 -41.41 -45.29
N LEU A 551 -26.58 -41.10 -44.38
CA LEU A 551 -26.77 -41.25 -42.94
C LEU A 551 -27.93 -40.36 -42.44
N PHE A 552 -27.99 -39.13 -42.92
CA PHE A 552 -29.05 -38.17 -42.58
C PHE A 552 -30.42 -38.63 -43.11
N GLN A 553 -30.48 -39.10 -44.36
CA GLN A 553 -31.69 -39.66 -44.96
C GLN A 553 -32.17 -40.94 -44.25
N LYS A 554 -31.26 -41.86 -43.91
CA LYS A 554 -31.51 -43.07 -43.11
C LYS A 554 -32.12 -42.71 -41.75
N ALA A 555 -31.56 -41.72 -41.05
CA ALA A 555 -32.07 -41.25 -39.78
C ALA A 555 -33.45 -40.57 -39.89
N LEU A 556 -33.68 -39.76 -40.94
CA LEU A 556 -34.99 -39.17 -41.24
C LEU A 556 -36.07 -40.24 -41.46
N ILE A 557 -35.78 -41.29 -42.24
CA ILE A 557 -36.71 -42.41 -42.47
C ILE A 557 -37.00 -43.16 -41.16
N GLN A 558 -36.00 -43.31 -40.29
CA GLN A 558 -36.14 -43.96 -38.99
C GLN A 558 -36.99 -43.14 -37.99
N VAL A 559 -36.93 -41.81 -38.05
CA VAL A 559 -37.77 -40.90 -37.25
C VAL A 559 -39.17 -40.71 -37.85
N GLY A 560 -39.31 -40.74 -39.18
CA GLY A 560 -40.59 -40.55 -39.88
C GLY A 560 -41.57 -41.72 -39.75
N GLY A 561 -41.07 -42.92 -39.46
CA GLY A 561 -41.89 -44.12 -39.27
C GLY A 561 -42.39 -44.76 -40.57
N LYS A 562 -42.95 -45.97 -40.47
CA LYS A 562 -43.34 -46.81 -41.62
C LYS A 562 -44.64 -46.34 -42.31
N SER A 563 -44.63 -45.16 -42.92
CA SER A 563 -45.72 -44.72 -43.80
C SER A 563 -45.66 -45.44 -45.15
N LYS A 564 -46.73 -46.16 -45.51
CA LYS A 564 -46.89 -46.75 -46.86
C LYS A 564 -47.69 -45.78 -47.74
N HIS A 565 -47.25 -45.65 -49.00
CA HIS A 565 -47.95 -44.94 -50.08
C HIS A 565 -48.35 -43.49 -49.83
N VAL A 566 -47.49 -42.57 -50.29
CA VAL A 566 -47.95 -41.52 -51.22
C VAL A 566 -47.03 -41.63 -52.45
N GLY A 567 -47.59 -41.52 -53.66
CA GLY A 567 -46.81 -41.54 -54.90
C GLY A 567 -46.39 -40.13 -55.34
N SER A 568 -45.44 -40.04 -56.26
CA SER A 568 -45.05 -38.79 -56.90
C SER A 568 -46.24 -38.09 -57.59
N PRO A 569 -46.23 -36.76 -57.59
CA PRO A 569 -46.59 -36.02 -58.79
C PRO A 569 -45.42 -35.11 -59.21
N ILE A 570 -44.88 -35.35 -60.41
CA ILE A 570 -44.23 -34.28 -61.17
C ILE A 570 -45.37 -33.40 -61.68
N GLY A 571 -45.47 -32.17 -61.17
CA GLY A 571 -46.48 -31.20 -61.56
C GLY A 571 -46.13 -29.84 -60.97
N GLY A 572 -45.85 -28.87 -61.85
CA GLY A 572 -45.49 -27.52 -61.42
C GLY A 572 -46.72 -26.72 -61.02
N GLU A 573 -46.74 -26.24 -59.78
CA GLU A 573 -47.56 -25.09 -59.36
C GLU A 573 -46.60 -23.91 -59.08
N GLY A 574 -47.07 -22.68 -59.31
CA GLY A 574 -46.17 -21.53 -59.55
C GLY A 574 -45.46 -20.97 -58.32
N ASN A 575 -44.32 -20.32 -58.56
CA ASN A 575 -43.69 -19.43 -57.58
C ASN A 575 -44.65 -18.33 -57.12
N LEU A 576 -44.55 -17.94 -55.84
CA LEU A 576 -45.34 -16.88 -55.21
C LEU A 576 -44.87 -15.47 -55.64
N LEU A 577 -44.85 -15.20 -56.94
CA LEU A 577 -44.25 -14.01 -57.57
C LEU A 577 -45.13 -13.31 -58.63
N ASP A 578 -46.29 -13.87 -58.98
CA ASP A 578 -47.08 -13.45 -60.16
C ASP A 578 -48.56 -13.19 -59.82
N ASP A 579 -48.81 -12.47 -58.71
CA ASP A 579 -50.15 -12.04 -58.28
C ASP A 579 -50.12 -10.54 -57.95
N ASP A 580 -50.05 -9.75 -59.02
CA ASP A 580 -49.87 -8.30 -59.03
C ASP A 580 -51.20 -7.60 -58.66
N PHE A 581 -51.37 -7.23 -57.38
CA PHE A 581 -52.60 -6.59 -56.89
C PHE A 581 -52.36 -5.33 -56.05
N GLU A 582 -53.11 -4.28 -56.41
CA GLU A 582 -53.04 -2.94 -55.86
C GLU A 582 -53.63 -2.85 -54.43
N ASP A 583 -52.80 -2.92 -53.39
CA ASP A 583 -53.13 -2.34 -52.08
C ASP A 583 -51.93 -1.68 -51.40
N ARG A 584 -52.19 -0.67 -50.57
CA ARG A 584 -51.24 0.36 -50.12
C ARG A 584 -50.39 -0.09 -48.91
N GLY A 585 -49.87 -1.32 -48.96
CA GLY A 585 -49.01 -1.93 -47.92
C GLY A 585 -47.57 -2.19 -48.38
N MET A 586 -46.66 -2.44 -47.42
CA MET A 586 -45.29 -2.87 -47.73
C MET A 586 -45.29 -4.29 -48.28
N SER A 587 -44.50 -4.57 -49.33
CA SER A 587 -44.40 -5.91 -49.91
C SER A 587 -43.87 -6.93 -48.88
N VAL A 588 -44.27 -8.20 -49.03
CA VAL A 588 -43.74 -9.30 -48.20
C VAL A 588 -42.20 -9.35 -48.28
N MET A 589 -41.63 -9.04 -49.45
CA MET A 589 -40.18 -8.96 -49.66
C MET A 589 -39.53 -7.78 -48.90
N ASP A 590 -40.19 -6.62 -48.83
CA ASP A 590 -39.71 -5.47 -48.05
C ASP A 590 -39.71 -5.80 -46.55
N GLN A 591 -40.76 -6.49 -46.10
CA GLN A 591 -40.89 -6.93 -44.70
C GLN A 591 -39.82 -7.95 -44.33
N VAL A 592 -39.58 -8.97 -45.16
CA VAL A 592 -38.46 -9.93 -45.00
C VAL A 592 -37.10 -9.21 -44.97
N THR A 593 -36.87 -8.29 -45.90
CA THR A 593 -35.63 -7.49 -45.96
C THR A 593 -35.43 -6.65 -44.70
N LYS A 594 -36.51 -6.07 -44.14
CA LYS A 594 -36.47 -5.32 -42.88
C LYS A 594 -36.12 -6.23 -41.69
N VAL A 595 -36.66 -7.45 -41.62
CA VAL A 595 -36.29 -8.42 -40.56
C VAL A 595 -34.81 -8.83 -40.71
N GLU A 596 -34.32 -9.09 -41.93
CA GLU A 596 -32.88 -9.32 -42.18
C GLU A 596 -32.00 -8.16 -41.69
N GLU A 597 -32.39 -6.91 -41.94
CA GLU A 597 -31.64 -5.74 -41.43
C GLU A 597 -31.57 -5.70 -39.91
N ILE A 598 -32.69 -5.98 -39.22
CA ILE A 598 -32.72 -5.98 -37.75
C ILE A 598 -31.83 -7.10 -37.20
N LEU A 599 -31.81 -8.28 -37.84
CA LEU A 599 -30.88 -9.37 -37.51
C LEU A 599 -29.40 -8.99 -37.74
N LYS A 600 -29.10 -8.26 -38.83
CA LYS A 600 -27.74 -7.74 -39.11
C LYS A 600 -27.32 -6.71 -38.04
N LYS A 601 -28.22 -5.80 -37.65
CA LYS A 601 -28.02 -4.78 -36.60
C LYS A 601 -27.82 -5.42 -35.21
N LEU A 602 -28.61 -6.44 -34.85
CA LEU A 602 -28.45 -7.21 -33.62
C LEU A 602 -27.11 -7.95 -33.54
N ASN A 603 -26.67 -8.59 -34.63
CA ASN A 603 -25.36 -9.25 -34.69
C ASN A 603 -24.19 -8.26 -34.58
N LEU A 604 -24.33 -7.04 -35.13
CA LEU A 604 -23.33 -5.97 -34.95
C LEU A 604 -23.23 -5.54 -33.47
N ILE A 605 -24.36 -5.41 -32.76
CA ILE A 605 -24.36 -5.11 -31.31
C ILE A 605 -23.75 -6.25 -30.49
N LYS A 606 -24.02 -7.52 -30.84
CA LYS A 606 -23.38 -8.68 -30.21
C LYS A 606 -21.84 -8.62 -30.33
N ARG A 607 -21.33 -8.22 -31.51
CA ARG A 607 -19.89 -8.01 -31.76
C ARG A 607 -19.34 -6.79 -30.99
N GLU A 608 -20.04 -5.64 -30.99
CA GLU A 608 -19.64 -4.45 -30.21
C GLU A 608 -19.53 -4.79 -28.72
N ARG A 609 -20.55 -5.46 -28.17
CA ARG A 609 -20.59 -5.86 -26.75
C ARG A 609 -19.45 -6.81 -26.38
N ALA A 610 -19.13 -7.78 -27.23
CA ALA A 610 -18.00 -8.67 -27.02
C ALA A 610 -16.65 -7.93 -27.03
N GLN A 611 -16.45 -7.00 -27.98
CA GLN A 611 -15.23 -6.18 -28.02
C GLN A 611 -15.10 -5.27 -26.79
N VAL A 612 -16.17 -4.56 -26.40
CA VAL A 612 -16.13 -3.67 -25.23
C VAL A 612 -15.89 -4.43 -23.92
N LEU A 613 -16.40 -5.67 -23.80
CA LEU A 613 -16.09 -6.55 -22.68
C LEU A 613 -14.61 -7.00 -22.68
N LYS A 614 -14.02 -7.26 -23.86
CA LYS A 614 -12.58 -7.53 -24.00
C LYS A 614 -11.75 -6.32 -23.59
N ASP A 615 -12.05 -5.14 -24.15
CA ASP A 615 -11.38 -3.87 -23.83
C ASP A 615 -11.41 -3.56 -22.33
N LEU A 616 -12.53 -3.87 -21.67
CA LEU A 616 -12.68 -3.73 -20.22
C LEU A 616 -11.81 -4.74 -19.47
N LYS A 617 -11.86 -6.04 -19.82
CA LYS A 617 -11.03 -7.08 -19.17
C LYS A 617 -9.54 -6.78 -19.26
N GLU A 618 -9.07 -6.33 -20.42
CA GLU A 618 -7.68 -5.94 -20.65
C GLU A 618 -7.27 -4.72 -19.80
N LYS A 619 -8.12 -3.69 -19.73
CA LYS A 619 -7.86 -2.49 -18.91
C LYS A 619 -7.94 -2.73 -17.41
N VAL A 620 -8.81 -3.63 -16.95
CA VAL A 620 -8.91 -4.00 -15.53
C VAL A 620 -7.72 -4.89 -15.10
N HIS A 621 -7.21 -5.74 -16.01
CA HIS A 621 -6.03 -6.56 -15.74
C HIS A 621 -4.74 -5.73 -15.63
N ASN A 622 -4.55 -4.75 -16.50
CA ASN A 622 -3.36 -3.90 -16.55
C ASN A 622 -3.35 -2.75 -15.52
N ASP A 623 -4.24 -2.76 -14.54
CA ASP A 623 -4.47 -1.63 -13.61
C ASP A 623 -3.86 -1.89 -12.22
N ASP A 624 -2.75 -1.22 -11.91
CA ASP A 624 -2.08 -1.26 -10.61
C ASP A 624 -2.28 0.06 -9.83
N ILE A 625 -2.87 -0.03 -8.64
CA ILE A 625 -3.05 1.11 -7.72
C ILE A 625 -2.04 1.13 -6.57
N SER A 626 -1.04 0.22 -6.54
CA SER A 626 -0.11 0.07 -5.42
C SER A 626 0.60 1.37 -5.03
N GLN A 627 0.96 2.21 -6.00
CA GLN A 627 1.56 3.53 -5.72
C GLN A 627 0.58 4.50 -5.05
N VAL A 628 -0.69 4.53 -5.50
CA VAL A 628 -1.77 5.34 -4.90
C VAL A 628 -2.03 4.88 -3.46
N LEU A 629 -1.96 3.57 -3.21
CA LEU A 629 -2.11 2.98 -1.89
C LEU A 629 -0.93 3.29 -0.95
N ILE A 630 0.32 3.22 -1.45
CA ILE A 630 1.52 3.59 -0.67
C ILE A 630 1.45 5.05 -0.22
N LEU A 631 1.10 5.97 -1.12
CA LEU A 631 1.00 7.40 -0.82
C LEU A 631 -0.13 7.72 0.18
N ASN A 632 -1.25 7.00 0.12
CA ASN A 632 -2.39 7.21 1.01
C ASN A 632 -2.40 6.30 2.27
N LYS A 633 -1.32 5.56 2.57
CA LYS A 633 -1.26 4.60 3.68
C LYS A 633 -1.72 5.16 5.04
N LYS A 634 -1.47 6.45 5.31
CA LYS A 634 -1.86 7.14 6.56
C LYS A 634 -3.33 7.59 6.60
N SER A 635 -4.02 7.62 5.46
CA SER A 635 -5.44 8.01 5.31
C SER A 635 -6.37 6.84 4.98
N ILE A 636 -5.86 5.75 4.41
CA ILE A 636 -6.64 4.59 3.91
C ILE A 636 -7.55 3.96 4.97
N SER A 637 -7.11 3.82 6.23
CA SER A 637 -7.84 3.05 7.26
C SER A 637 -9.28 3.52 7.54
N ASN A 638 -9.66 4.74 7.11
CA ASN A 638 -11.04 5.26 7.22
C ASN A 638 -11.70 5.56 5.86
N TYR A 639 -10.95 5.46 4.74
CA TYR A 639 -11.36 5.96 3.42
C TYR A 639 -11.12 4.97 2.26
N GLU A 640 -10.60 3.77 2.54
CA GLU A 640 -10.26 2.72 1.56
C GLU A 640 -11.37 2.49 0.51
N THR A 641 -12.61 2.29 0.95
CA THR A 641 -13.75 2.06 0.04
C THR A 641 -14.04 3.25 -0.86
N GLN A 642 -13.80 4.49 -0.40
CA GLN A 642 -13.99 5.70 -1.22
C GLN A 642 -12.87 5.85 -2.23
N LEU A 643 -11.63 5.51 -1.86
CA LEU A 643 -10.49 5.46 -2.77
C LEU A 643 -10.70 4.40 -3.87
N PHE A 644 -11.15 3.20 -3.50
CA PHE A 644 -11.51 2.15 -4.45
C PHE A 644 -12.64 2.60 -5.39
N GLN A 645 -13.70 3.24 -4.88
CA GLN A 645 -14.79 3.75 -5.73
C GLN A 645 -14.32 4.83 -6.70
N ALA A 646 -13.49 5.78 -6.25
CA ALA A 646 -12.89 6.82 -7.09
C ALA A 646 -12.03 6.22 -8.20
N GLU A 647 -11.17 5.26 -7.87
CA GLU A 647 -10.36 4.54 -8.86
C GLU A 647 -11.22 3.72 -9.83
N LEU A 648 -12.26 3.01 -9.36
CA LEU A 648 -13.15 2.25 -10.23
C LEU A 648 -13.98 3.14 -11.19
N GLU A 649 -14.08 4.46 -10.94
CA GLU A 649 -14.78 5.37 -11.86
C GLU A 649 -14.15 5.41 -13.27
N LYS A 650 -12.84 5.13 -13.39
CA LYS A 650 -12.15 5.07 -14.70
C LYS A 650 -12.72 3.98 -15.64
N PHE A 651 -13.42 2.99 -15.10
CA PHE A 651 -14.08 1.93 -15.87
C PHE A 651 -15.54 2.25 -16.24
N ARG A 652 -16.17 3.26 -15.62
CA ARG A 652 -17.57 3.68 -15.89
C ARG A 652 -17.90 3.88 -17.38
N PRO A 653 -17.02 4.43 -18.25
CA PRO A 653 -17.33 4.62 -19.68
C PRO A 653 -17.59 3.29 -20.40
N HIS A 654 -16.89 2.22 -20.06
CA HIS A 654 -17.09 0.89 -20.62
C HIS A 654 -18.40 0.27 -20.15
N GLN A 655 -18.69 0.36 -18.84
CA GLN A 655 -19.96 -0.09 -18.26
C GLN A 655 -21.16 0.63 -18.90
N SER A 656 -21.06 1.95 -19.10
CA SER A 656 -22.08 2.76 -19.78
C SER A 656 -22.28 2.34 -21.23
N ARG A 657 -21.20 2.01 -21.95
CA ARG A 657 -21.28 1.50 -23.33
C ARG A 657 -21.91 0.10 -23.40
N LEU A 658 -21.60 -0.80 -22.45
CA LEU A 658 -22.24 -2.12 -22.33
C LEU A 658 -23.74 -1.99 -22.02
N LEU A 659 -24.11 -1.09 -21.09
CA LEU A 659 -25.51 -0.78 -20.78
C LEU A 659 -26.26 -0.24 -22.02
N SER A 660 -25.64 0.69 -22.76
CA SER A 660 -26.20 1.22 -24.01
C SER A 660 -26.39 0.13 -25.07
N ALA A 661 -25.41 -0.77 -25.23
CA ALA A 661 -25.52 -1.91 -26.14
C ALA A 661 -26.68 -2.85 -25.76
N ASN A 662 -26.85 -3.15 -24.47
CA ASN A 662 -27.98 -3.95 -23.99
C ASN A 662 -29.33 -3.27 -24.24
N HIS A 663 -29.47 -1.97 -23.95
CA HIS A 663 -30.71 -1.24 -24.26
C HIS A 663 -31.04 -1.20 -25.77
N LYS A 664 -30.02 -1.01 -26.64
CA LYS A 664 -30.19 -1.10 -28.10
C LYS A 664 -30.67 -2.49 -28.53
N GLN A 665 -30.10 -3.56 -27.96
CA GLN A 665 -30.56 -4.93 -28.21
C GLN A 665 -32.03 -5.10 -27.81
N SER A 666 -32.42 -4.72 -26.60
CA SER A 666 -33.81 -4.85 -26.12
C SER A 666 -34.80 -4.06 -26.98
N SER A 667 -34.38 -2.92 -27.56
CA SER A 667 -35.19 -2.15 -28.50
C SER A 667 -35.36 -2.86 -29.85
N LEU A 668 -34.26 -3.31 -30.46
CA LEU A 668 -34.29 -4.04 -31.73
C LEU A 668 -35.00 -5.40 -31.61
N MET A 669 -34.90 -6.09 -30.48
CA MET A 669 -35.65 -7.34 -30.25
C MET A 669 -37.17 -7.10 -30.20
N LYS A 670 -37.63 -5.95 -29.69
CA LYS A 670 -39.05 -5.56 -29.75
C LYS A 670 -39.49 -5.23 -31.17
N GLU A 671 -38.65 -4.52 -31.94
CA GLU A 671 -38.94 -4.26 -33.36
C GLU A 671 -38.96 -5.55 -34.20
N LEU A 672 -38.00 -6.46 -33.99
CA LEU A 672 -37.94 -7.79 -34.61
C LEU A 672 -39.21 -8.58 -34.31
N THR A 673 -39.60 -8.66 -33.03
CA THR A 673 -40.79 -9.38 -32.60
C THR A 673 -42.06 -8.78 -33.19
N SER A 674 -42.16 -7.45 -33.27
CA SER A 674 -43.33 -6.79 -33.88
C SER A 674 -43.40 -7.05 -35.39
N THR A 675 -42.32 -6.79 -36.13
CA THR A 675 -42.25 -6.96 -37.59
C THR A 675 -42.45 -8.41 -38.03
N PHE A 676 -41.86 -9.37 -37.32
CA PHE A 676 -42.06 -10.80 -37.59
C PHE A 676 -43.49 -11.27 -37.24
N ASN A 677 -44.12 -10.74 -36.19
CA ASN A 677 -45.53 -11.02 -35.90
C ASN A 677 -46.49 -10.44 -36.95
N THR A 678 -46.14 -9.32 -37.60
CA THR A 678 -46.89 -8.82 -38.77
C THR A 678 -46.74 -9.77 -39.96
N LEU A 679 -45.51 -10.22 -40.25
CA LEU A 679 -45.22 -11.17 -41.33
C LEU A 679 -45.97 -12.51 -41.16
N LEU A 680 -46.04 -13.04 -39.94
CA LEU A 680 -46.81 -14.26 -39.57
C LEU A 680 -48.34 -14.12 -39.65
N GLN A 681 -48.87 -12.91 -39.89
CA GLN A 681 -50.30 -12.66 -40.02
C GLN A 681 -50.78 -12.63 -41.48
N ASP A 682 -49.89 -12.61 -42.47
CA ASP A 682 -50.28 -12.80 -43.88
C ASP A 682 -50.85 -14.22 -44.08
N LYS A 683 -51.98 -14.30 -44.79
CA LYS A 683 -52.70 -15.56 -45.06
C LYS A 683 -51.87 -16.53 -45.90
N ARG A 684 -50.99 -16.02 -46.79
CA ARG A 684 -50.13 -16.81 -47.67
C ARG A 684 -49.13 -17.63 -46.84
N VAL A 685 -48.45 -16.98 -45.89
CA VAL A 685 -47.46 -17.58 -44.97
C VAL A 685 -48.04 -18.76 -44.18
N ARG A 686 -49.25 -18.61 -43.63
CA ARG A 686 -49.88 -19.61 -42.75
C ARG A 686 -50.13 -20.97 -43.41
N SER A 687 -50.39 -20.99 -44.72
CA SER A 687 -50.69 -22.22 -45.45
C SER A 687 -49.45 -23.10 -45.66
N GLU A 688 -48.31 -22.48 -45.97
CA GLU A 688 -47.02 -23.18 -46.09
C GLU A 688 -46.46 -23.58 -44.72
N GLN A 689 -46.59 -22.69 -43.73
CA GLN A 689 -46.05 -22.88 -42.38
C GLN A 689 -46.43 -24.22 -41.75
N SER A 690 -47.68 -24.68 -41.90
CA SER A 690 -48.14 -25.95 -41.30
C SER A 690 -47.57 -27.20 -41.97
N LYS A 691 -47.38 -27.19 -43.30
CA LYS A 691 -46.71 -28.27 -44.03
C LYS A 691 -45.22 -28.30 -43.62
N TYR A 692 -44.57 -27.14 -43.71
CA TYR A 692 -43.16 -26.96 -43.37
C TYR A 692 -42.84 -27.36 -41.93
N GLU A 693 -43.71 -27.01 -40.97
CA GLU A 693 -43.53 -27.35 -39.56
C GLU A 693 -43.46 -28.87 -39.31
N SER A 694 -44.22 -29.68 -40.05
CA SER A 694 -44.18 -31.14 -39.90
C SER A 694 -42.83 -31.76 -40.31
N ILE A 695 -42.30 -31.36 -41.48
CA ILE A 695 -41.02 -31.81 -42.02
C ILE A 695 -39.85 -31.24 -41.19
N THR A 696 -39.97 -29.98 -40.76
CA THR A 696 -38.96 -29.30 -39.95
C THR A 696 -38.84 -29.90 -38.56
N ARG A 697 -39.94 -30.33 -37.93
CA ARG A 697 -39.89 -31.07 -36.65
C ARG A 697 -39.13 -32.39 -36.81
N GLN A 698 -39.25 -33.08 -37.95
CA GLN A 698 -38.49 -34.30 -38.24
C GLN A 698 -36.99 -34.02 -38.48
N ARG A 699 -36.62 -33.06 -39.35
CA ARG A 699 -35.21 -32.62 -39.51
C ARG A 699 -34.60 -32.15 -38.20
N SER A 700 -35.33 -31.33 -37.42
CA SER A 700 -34.85 -30.80 -36.13
C SER A 700 -34.65 -31.91 -35.08
N SER A 701 -35.46 -32.98 -35.10
CA SER A 701 -35.26 -34.12 -34.20
C SER A 701 -34.00 -34.93 -34.55
N VAL A 702 -33.72 -35.12 -35.85
CA VAL A 702 -32.50 -35.79 -36.32
C VAL A 702 -31.26 -34.93 -36.03
N MET A 703 -31.31 -33.65 -36.40
CA MET A 703 -30.26 -32.68 -36.10
C MET A 703 -30.00 -32.57 -34.60
N SER A 704 -31.03 -32.55 -33.74
CA SER A 704 -30.87 -32.50 -32.29
C SER A 704 -30.20 -33.76 -31.72
N LYS A 705 -30.52 -34.96 -32.23
CA LYS A 705 -29.81 -36.21 -31.85
C LYS A 705 -28.31 -36.08 -32.16
N TYR A 706 -27.96 -35.77 -33.42
CA TYR A 706 -26.56 -35.74 -33.83
C TYR A 706 -25.79 -34.53 -33.31
N LYS A 707 -26.42 -33.37 -33.12
CA LYS A 707 -25.81 -32.22 -32.43
C LYS A 707 -25.44 -32.55 -30.99
N ARG A 708 -26.25 -33.37 -30.31
CA ARG A 708 -25.91 -33.89 -28.99
C ARG A 708 -24.75 -34.88 -29.03
N VAL A 709 -24.73 -35.82 -29.99
CA VAL A 709 -23.60 -36.74 -30.18
C VAL A 709 -22.32 -35.95 -30.44
N TYR A 710 -22.34 -35.00 -31.37
CA TYR A 710 -21.20 -34.12 -31.69
C TYR A 710 -20.78 -33.24 -30.50
N GLN A 711 -21.71 -32.76 -29.67
CA GLN A 711 -21.33 -32.07 -28.42
C GLN A 711 -20.64 -33.02 -27.43
N GLU A 712 -21.13 -34.24 -27.23
CA GLU A 712 -20.48 -35.23 -26.35
C GLU A 712 -19.12 -35.70 -26.94
N PHE A 713 -18.93 -35.62 -28.27
CA PHE A 713 -17.63 -35.79 -28.94
C PHE A 713 -16.67 -34.63 -28.65
N LEU A 714 -17.11 -33.37 -28.81
CA LEU A 714 -16.30 -32.19 -28.46
C LEU A 714 -15.94 -32.15 -26.98
N ASP A 715 -16.88 -32.50 -26.10
CA ASP A 715 -16.64 -32.61 -24.65
C ASP A 715 -15.61 -33.72 -24.33
N LEU A 716 -15.67 -34.84 -25.07
CA LEU A 716 -14.70 -35.94 -24.95
C LEU A 716 -13.32 -35.52 -25.47
N GLU A 717 -13.23 -34.85 -26.61
CA GLU A 717 -11.96 -34.40 -27.18
C GLU A 717 -11.31 -33.32 -26.30
N ALA A 718 -12.08 -32.32 -25.87
CA ALA A 718 -11.61 -31.29 -24.93
C ALA A 718 -11.14 -31.92 -23.61
N GLY A 719 -11.86 -32.93 -23.09
CA GLY A 719 -11.44 -33.71 -21.93
C GLY A 719 -10.13 -34.48 -22.16
N LEU A 720 -9.96 -35.09 -23.33
CA LEU A 720 -8.74 -35.82 -23.70
C LEU A 720 -7.54 -34.90 -23.92
N GLN A 721 -7.71 -33.73 -24.54
CA GLN A 721 -6.65 -32.73 -24.70
C GLN A 721 -6.26 -32.13 -23.34
N ALA A 722 -7.24 -31.83 -22.48
CA ALA A 722 -6.99 -31.35 -21.12
C ALA A 722 -6.25 -32.40 -20.27
N ALA A 723 -6.65 -33.68 -20.35
CA ALA A 723 -5.94 -34.77 -19.69
C ALA A 723 -4.49 -34.91 -20.23
N LYS A 724 -4.31 -34.85 -21.55
CA LYS A 724 -2.99 -34.93 -22.20
C LYS A 724 -2.06 -33.79 -21.77
N GLN A 725 -2.57 -32.57 -21.68
CA GLN A 725 -1.85 -31.42 -21.13
C GLN A 725 -1.52 -31.62 -19.65
N TRP A 726 -2.52 -32.00 -18.83
CA TRP A 726 -2.36 -32.23 -17.39
C TRP A 726 -1.29 -33.29 -17.09
N TYR A 727 -1.26 -34.41 -17.82
CA TYR A 727 -0.23 -35.43 -17.65
C TYR A 727 1.17 -34.95 -18.09
N SER A 728 1.28 -34.01 -19.04
CA SER A 728 2.55 -33.37 -19.38
C SER A 728 3.04 -32.45 -18.27
N GLU A 729 2.17 -31.57 -17.77
CA GLU A 729 2.49 -30.63 -16.68
C GLU A 729 2.77 -31.35 -15.35
N MET A 730 2.02 -32.43 -15.06
CA MET A 730 2.25 -33.31 -13.91
C MET A 730 3.59 -34.05 -14.06
N LYS A 731 3.99 -34.45 -15.27
CA LYS A 731 5.32 -35.01 -15.51
C LYS A 731 6.42 -33.98 -15.28
N ASP A 732 6.33 -32.78 -15.84
CA ASP A 732 7.36 -31.75 -15.68
C ASP A 732 7.52 -31.30 -14.21
N THR A 733 6.42 -31.23 -13.45
CA THR A 733 6.46 -30.94 -12.01
C THR A 733 7.04 -32.09 -11.19
N VAL A 734 6.75 -33.35 -11.52
CA VAL A 734 7.36 -34.53 -10.85
C VAL A 734 8.83 -34.71 -11.24
N ASP A 735 9.22 -34.46 -12.49
CA ASP A 735 10.63 -34.45 -12.92
C ASP A 735 11.41 -33.28 -12.28
N SER A 736 10.74 -32.19 -11.88
CA SER A 736 11.30 -31.11 -11.06
C SER A 736 11.47 -31.55 -9.60
N LEU A 737 10.45 -32.18 -9.01
CA LEU A 737 10.51 -32.76 -7.66
C LEU A 737 11.63 -33.79 -7.53
N ASP A 738 11.80 -34.67 -8.51
CA ASP A 738 12.82 -35.71 -8.50
C ASP A 738 14.24 -35.13 -8.62
N LYS A 739 14.45 -34.07 -9.41
CA LYS A 739 15.70 -33.28 -9.40
C LYS A 739 15.96 -32.61 -8.04
N ASN A 740 14.92 -32.13 -7.35
CA ASN A 740 15.05 -31.57 -6.01
C ASN A 740 15.41 -32.66 -4.98
N VAL A 741 14.84 -33.87 -5.10
CA VAL A 741 15.19 -35.05 -4.29
C VAL A 741 16.63 -35.51 -4.55
N GLU A 742 17.05 -35.65 -5.81
CA GLU A 742 18.43 -36.00 -6.18
C GLU A 742 19.41 -34.95 -5.64
N THR A 743 19.08 -33.66 -5.77
CA THR A 743 19.91 -32.55 -5.24
C THR A 743 20.02 -32.61 -3.71
N PHE A 744 18.91 -32.83 -3.00
CA PHE A 744 18.89 -33.02 -1.55
C PHE A 744 19.76 -34.21 -1.13
N VAL A 745 19.53 -35.39 -1.70
CA VAL A 745 20.24 -36.63 -1.35
C VAL A 745 21.74 -36.54 -1.68
N ASN A 746 22.13 -35.88 -2.77
CA ASN A 746 23.54 -35.64 -3.10
C ASN A 746 24.20 -34.66 -2.13
N ASN A 747 23.54 -33.55 -1.78
CA ASN A 747 24.05 -32.61 -0.78
C ASN A 747 24.24 -33.29 0.58
N ARG A 748 23.24 -34.05 1.04
CA ARG A 748 23.26 -34.84 2.28
C ARG A 748 24.35 -35.90 2.31
N ARG A 749 24.56 -36.61 1.19
CA ARG A 749 25.65 -37.57 1.03
C ARG A 749 27.02 -36.88 1.09
N SER A 750 27.16 -35.68 0.53
CA SER A 750 28.40 -34.89 0.60
C SER A 750 28.70 -34.37 2.00
N GLU A 751 27.68 -33.89 2.73
CA GLU A 751 27.76 -33.49 4.14
C GLU A 751 28.21 -34.67 5.02
N GLY A 752 27.56 -35.83 4.88
CA GLY A 752 27.92 -37.04 5.60
C GLY A 752 29.33 -37.57 5.25
N ALA A 753 29.77 -37.45 3.99
CA ALA A 753 31.12 -37.84 3.58
C ALA A 753 32.20 -36.89 4.14
N GLN A 754 31.92 -35.59 4.24
CA GLN A 754 32.82 -34.62 4.87
C GLN A 754 32.93 -34.86 6.38
N LEU A 755 31.81 -35.09 7.06
CA LEU A 755 31.78 -35.44 8.50
C LEU A 755 32.51 -36.76 8.76
N LEU A 756 32.28 -37.81 7.96
CA LEU A 756 33.01 -39.07 8.06
C LEU A 756 34.54 -38.87 7.92
N SER A 757 34.97 -38.10 6.93
CA SER A 757 36.40 -37.77 6.73
C SER A 757 36.97 -36.97 7.90
N GLN A 758 36.19 -36.05 8.50
CA GLN A 758 36.61 -35.30 9.67
C GLN A 758 36.75 -36.21 10.90
N ILE A 759 35.78 -37.08 11.18
CA ILE A 759 35.81 -38.06 12.27
C ILE A 759 37.02 -38.99 12.12
N GLU A 760 37.31 -39.47 10.91
CA GLU A 760 38.49 -40.31 10.64
C GLU A 760 39.81 -39.55 10.78
N GLN A 761 39.87 -38.28 10.37
CA GLN A 761 41.05 -37.42 10.57
C GLN A 761 41.30 -37.09 12.05
N ASP A 762 40.28 -36.70 12.81
CA ASP A 762 40.44 -36.33 14.22
C ASP A 762 40.70 -37.58 15.09
N ARG A 763 40.15 -38.75 14.73
CA ARG A 763 40.56 -40.04 15.30
C ARG A 763 42.03 -40.38 15.02
N ASN A 764 42.52 -40.18 13.80
CA ASN A 764 43.93 -40.37 13.47
C ASN A 764 44.85 -39.35 14.17
N ARG A 765 44.42 -38.10 14.30
CA ARG A 765 45.14 -37.06 15.07
C ARG A 765 45.23 -37.40 16.54
N ASN A 766 44.16 -37.90 17.15
CA ASN A 766 44.19 -38.35 18.55
C ASN A 766 45.14 -39.53 18.74
N ALA A 767 45.11 -40.54 17.85
CA ALA A 767 46.08 -41.64 17.88
C ALA A 767 47.54 -41.17 17.71
N SER A 768 47.79 -40.19 16.83
CA SER A 768 49.11 -39.58 16.67
C SER A 768 49.54 -38.76 17.90
N GLY A 769 48.61 -38.01 18.51
CA GLY A 769 48.86 -37.17 19.67
C GLY A 769 49.10 -37.98 20.95
N GLU A 770 48.51 -39.17 21.09
CA GLU A 770 48.88 -40.12 22.15
C GLU A 770 50.29 -40.67 21.92
N ALA A 771 50.64 -41.08 20.70
CA ALA A 771 51.99 -41.55 20.38
C ALA A 771 53.08 -40.48 20.59
N GLU A 772 52.76 -39.20 20.35
CA GLU A 772 53.66 -38.08 20.59
C GLU A 772 53.76 -37.72 22.09
N ARG A 773 52.65 -37.72 22.83
CA ARG A 773 52.68 -37.56 24.30
C ARG A 773 53.47 -38.65 25.01
N GLU A 774 53.41 -39.88 24.52
CA GLU A 774 54.17 -40.99 25.10
C GLU A 774 55.68 -40.85 24.80
N ARG A 775 56.06 -40.32 23.63
CA ARG A 775 57.45 -39.91 23.32
C ARG A 775 57.93 -38.77 24.22
N GLU A 776 57.12 -37.73 24.44
CA GLU A 776 57.48 -36.61 25.31
C GLU A 776 57.62 -37.05 26.78
N ARG A 777 56.79 -38.00 27.25
CA ARG A 777 56.96 -38.66 28.56
C ARG A 777 58.30 -39.38 28.68
N LEU A 778 58.68 -40.18 27.68
CA LEU A 778 59.97 -40.85 27.62
C LEU A 778 61.15 -39.85 27.65
N ARG A 779 61.01 -38.73 26.95
CA ARG A 779 62.00 -37.64 26.94
C ARG A 779 62.15 -36.96 28.31
N GLY A 780 61.05 -36.56 28.94
CA GLY A 780 61.06 -35.95 30.28
C GLY A 780 61.52 -36.90 31.39
N LEU A 781 61.45 -38.22 31.17
CA LEU A 781 62.05 -39.23 32.04
C LEU A 781 63.58 -39.28 31.91
N MET A 782 64.14 -39.12 30.70
CA MET A 782 65.59 -39.00 30.50
C MET A 782 66.14 -37.71 31.10
N GLU A 783 65.47 -36.58 30.87
CA GLU A 783 65.92 -35.26 31.33
C GLU A 783 66.01 -35.16 32.87
N ARG A 784 65.15 -35.90 33.59
CA ARG A 784 65.16 -35.98 35.06
C ARG A 784 66.32 -36.79 35.68
N MET A 785 67.19 -37.41 34.88
CA MET A 785 68.35 -38.17 35.38
C MET A 785 69.69 -37.42 35.29
N SER A 786 69.70 -36.14 34.88
CA SER A 786 70.91 -35.29 34.86
C SER A 786 70.93 -34.31 36.04
N MET A 787 72.06 -34.22 36.75
CA MET A 787 72.25 -33.30 37.89
C MET A 787 73.46 -32.38 37.68
N ASP A 788 73.32 -31.11 38.08
CA ASP A 788 74.37 -30.33 38.75
C ASP A 788 73.73 -29.16 39.55
N PRO A 789 74.33 -28.62 40.63
CA PRO A 789 73.59 -27.81 41.62
C PRO A 789 73.99 -26.31 41.75
N SER A 790 73.19 -25.62 42.58
CA SER A 790 73.48 -24.40 43.37
C SER A 790 73.19 -23.00 42.79
N THR A 791 72.09 -22.37 43.28
CA THR A 791 72.06 -21.14 44.12
C THR A 791 70.63 -20.56 44.20
N SER A 792 70.29 -19.85 45.29
CA SER A 792 68.96 -19.26 45.59
C SER A 792 69.08 -18.26 46.77
N PRO A 793 68.04 -17.55 47.28
CA PRO A 793 66.64 -17.37 46.81
C PRO A 793 66.11 -15.90 46.89
N SER A 794 64.77 -15.75 46.74
CA SER A 794 63.88 -14.67 47.24
C SER A 794 63.62 -13.41 46.38
N THR A 795 62.41 -12.81 46.34
CA THR A 795 61.03 -13.32 46.58
C THR A 795 59.99 -12.38 45.95
N GLY A 796 58.96 -12.92 45.29
CA GLY A 796 57.73 -12.20 44.89
C GLY A 796 56.69 -13.17 44.32
N LYS A 797 55.44 -13.15 44.78
CA LYS A 797 54.44 -14.22 44.52
C LYS A 797 53.32 -13.81 43.56
N PRO A 798 52.92 -14.67 42.62
CA PRO A 798 51.60 -14.66 41.97
C PRO A 798 50.63 -15.69 42.58
N PRO A 799 49.31 -15.54 42.35
CA PRO A 799 48.33 -16.64 42.40
C PRO A 799 47.56 -16.78 41.07
N ARG A 800 46.88 -17.89 40.75
CA ARG A 800 47.00 -19.31 41.14
C ARG A 800 46.13 -20.09 40.15
N ALA A 801 46.71 -21.01 39.38
CA ALA A 801 45.96 -22.00 38.61
C ALA A 801 46.09 -23.38 39.29
N GLN A 802 45.02 -24.18 39.30
CA GLN A 802 45.09 -25.60 39.65
C GLN A 802 44.15 -26.44 38.80
N SER A 803 44.69 -27.59 38.37
CA SER A 803 44.08 -28.62 37.54
C SER A 803 43.82 -29.87 38.41
N VAL A 804 42.64 -30.50 38.40
CA VAL A 804 42.16 -31.57 37.47
C VAL A 804 42.24 -32.99 38.09
N SER A 805 41.13 -33.74 37.97
CA SER A 805 40.99 -35.21 38.11
C SER A 805 41.15 -35.82 39.54
N TYR A 806 40.73 -37.07 39.84
CA TYR A 806 40.48 -38.28 39.01
C TYR A 806 39.33 -39.19 39.53
N ASN A 807 38.66 -39.91 38.60
CA ASN A 807 38.19 -41.34 38.59
C ASN A 807 37.51 -42.02 39.82
N SER A 808 36.73 -43.12 39.72
CA SER A 808 36.34 -44.00 38.58
C SER A 808 35.11 -44.91 38.87
N SER A 809 34.28 -45.12 37.83
CA SER A 809 33.48 -46.32 37.42
C SER A 809 32.89 -47.39 38.38
N SER A 810 31.66 -47.83 38.02
CA SER A 810 31.05 -49.19 38.24
C SER A 810 30.46 -49.52 39.64
N PRO A 811 29.55 -50.52 39.81
CA PRO A 811 28.99 -51.50 38.85
C PRO A 811 27.42 -51.57 38.84
N SER A 812 26.83 -52.66 38.32
CA SER A 812 25.38 -52.95 38.27
C SER A 812 25.01 -54.37 38.76
N ALA A 813 23.98 -54.57 39.61
CA ALA A 813 23.26 -55.86 39.79
C ALA A 813 21.93 -55.77 40.58
N ARG A 814 20.98 -56.65 40.23
CA ARG A 814 19.53 -56.78 40.56
C ARG A 814 19.13 -57.41 41.93
N TYR A 815 17.80 -57.36 42.21
CA TYR A 815 16.92 -58.28 43.00
C TYR A 815 16.80 -58.11 44.55
N PRO A 816 15.73 -58.63 45.25
CA PRO A 816 14.35 -59.03 44.84
C PRO A 816 13.13 -58.72 45.81
N GLN A 817 11.88 -58.77 45.29
CA GLN A 817 10.55 -59.08 45.95
C GLN A 817 10.02 -58.20 47.15
N THR A 818 8.77 -58.28 47.71
CA THR A 818 7.60 -59.23 47.70
C THR A 818 6.19 -58.56 47.82
N ASN A 819 5.14 -59.31 47.42
CA ASN A 819 3.67 -59.37 47.75
C ASN A 819 3.12 -58.83 49.11
N PHE A 820 1.79 -58.63 49.41
CA PHE A 820 0.49 -58.54 48.65
C PHE A 820 -0.73 -58.22 49.62
N ALA A 821 -1.95 -57.98 49.09
CA ALA A 821 -3.31 -57.88 49.72
C ALA A 821 -3.75 -56.57 50.45
N GLY A 822 -5.04 -56.14 50.44
CA GLY A 822 -6.21 -56.56 49.61
C GLY A 822 -7.61 -55.97 49.99
N GLN A 823 -8.53 -55.91 49.00
CA GLN A 823 -10.03 -55.75 49.03
C GLN A 823 -10.69 -54.39 49.42
N TYR A 824 -11.36 -53.68 48.49
CA TYR A 824 -12.84 -53.59 48.17
C TYR A 824 -13.66 -52.66 49.10
N GLN A 825 -14.70 -51.91 48.66
CA GLN A 825 -15.70 -52.11 47.58
C GLN A 825 -16.07 -50.80 46.81
N VAL A 826 -16.99 -50.86 45.82
CA VAL A 826 -17.32 -49.79 44.82
C VAL A 826 -18.73 -49.18 45.06
N PRO A 827 -19.09 -48.02 44.43
CA PRO A 827 -20.04 -48.12 43.30
C PRO A 827 -19.89 -47.09 42.13
N THR A 828 -19.77 -47.65 40.92
CA THR A 828 -20.59 -47.45 39.68
C THR A 828 -20.63 -46.14 38.86
N SER A 829 -20.93 -46.31 37.56
CA SER A 829 -21.08 -45.27 36.51
C SER A 829 -22.18 -45.66 35.50
N PRO A 830 -22.69 -44.72 34.68
CA PRO A 830 -23.29 -45.03 33.37
C PRO A 830 -22.71 -44.20 32.18
N PRO A 831 -22.73 -44.70 30.92
CA PRO A 831 -22.24 -44.02 29.69
C PRO A 831 -23.40 -43.84 28.64
N PRO A 832 -23.23 -43.74 27.27
CA PRO A 832 -22.12 -43.36 26.36
C PRO A 832 -22.52 -42.33 25.22
N GLN A 833 -21.64 -42.15 24.19
CA GLN A 833 -21.94 -41.74 22.76
C GLN A 833 -22.30 -40.25 22.43
N SER A 834 -22.05 -39.65 21.24
CA SER A 834 -21.40 -40.10 19.96
C SER A 834 -20.95 -38.96 18.99
N ALA A 835 -19.91 -39.23 18.16
CA ALA A 835 -19.63 -38.78 16.76
C ALA A 835 -19.22 -37.32 16.34
N HIS A 836 -17.99 -37.22 15.80
CA HIS A 836 -17.47 -36.60 14.53
C HIS A 836 -18.37 -35.84 13.50
N PRO A 837 -17.80 -35.16 12.45
CA PRO A 837 -16.56 -34.37 12.31
C PRO A 837 -16.68 -33.11 11.37
N GLN A 838 -15.57 -32.38 11.13
CA GLN A 838 -15.11 -31.65 9.90
C GLN A 838 -14.21 -30.46 10.33
N SER A 839 -12.97 -30.20 9.90
CA SER A 839 -12.13 -30.43 8.69
C SER A 839 -12.10 -29.24 7.72
N ALA A 840 -10.94 -28.57 7.62
CA ALA A 840 -10.70 -27.41 6.75
C ALA A 840 -9.86 -27.78 5.51
N HIS A 841 -9.92 -26.95 4.47
CA HIS A 841 -9.05 -27.03 3.28
C HIS A 841 -7.94 -25.97 3.32
N PRO A 842 -6.69 -26.32 3.01
CA PRO A 842 -5.62 -25.37 2.72
C PRO A 842 -5.60 -24.98 1.23
N SER A 843 -5.03 -23.80 0.92
CA SER A 843 -4.69 -23.41 -0.46
C SER A 843 -3.27 -23.84 -0.84
N PHE A 844 -3.00 -24.03 -2.12
CA PHE A 844 -1.73 -24.53 -2.66
C PHE A 844 -1.10 -23.50 -3.62
N GLY A 845 0.21 -23.29 -3.52
CA GLY A 845 0.97 -22.41 -4.41
C GLY A 845 2.45 -22.82 -4.41
N GLY A 846 2.96 -23.24 -5.58
CA GLY A 846 4.24 -23.94 -5.72
C GLY A 846 5.44 -23.06 -6.14
N PRO A 847 6.68 -23.62 -6.12
CA PRO A 847 7.92 -22.86 -6.28
C PRO A 847 8.57 -22.96 -7.68
N GLN A 848 9.52 -22.07 -7.95
CA GLN A 848 10.60 -22.28 -8.93
C GLN A 848 11.94 -22.52 -8.21
N ASN A 849 12.87 -23.22 -8.87
CA ASN A 849 14.22 -23.53 -8.35
C ASN A 849 15.29 -23.42 -9.45
N GLY A 850 16.55 -23.15 -9.07
CA GLY A 850 17.73 -23.04 -9.94
C GLY A 850 19.02 -23.18 -9.13
N SER A 851 20.11 -23.71 -9.70
CA SER A 851 21.15 -24.40 -8.90
C SER A 851 22.62 -24.20 -9.33
N PHE A 852 23.51 -24.21 -8.32
CA PHE A 852 24.98 -24.49 -8.35
C PHE A 852 25.90 -23.53 -9.15
N TYR A 853 27.21 -23.33 -8.91
CA TYR A 853 28.33 -23.95 -8.15
C TYR A 853 29.30 -22.82 -7.64
N PRO A 854 30.44 -23.03 -6.91
CA PRO A 854 30.86 -24.06 -5.92
C PRO A 854 31.61 -23.53 -4.64
N THR A 855 31.62 -24.32 -3.53
CA THR A 855 32.68 -24.38 -2.45
C THR A 855 33.03 -23.12 -1.60
N GLN A 856 33.61 -23.14 -0.38
CA GLN A 856 34.12 -24.20 0.53
C GLN A 856 34.13 -23.72 2.02
N GLN A 857 34.09 -24.66 3.00
CA GLN A 857 34.44 -24.55 4.45
C GLN A 857 33.65 -23.55 5.34
N GLN A 858 33.14 -23.86 6.55
CA GLN A 858 33.66 -24.52 7.78
C GLN A 858 34.55 -23.60 8.67
N ALA A 859 34.39 -23.52 10.00
CA ALA A 859 33.40 -24.14 10.91
C ALA A 859 33.26 -23.43 12.29
N ARG A 860 32.24 -23.86 13.05
CA ARG A 860 32.11 -23.79 14.53
C ARG A 860 33.26 -24.54 15.26
N PRO A 861 33.55 -24.30 16.57
CA PRO A 861 32.87 -24.99 17.71
C PRO A 861 32.83 -24.17 19.05
N ASP A 862 32.25 -24.60 20.20
CA ASP A 862 31.01 -25.35 20.47
C ASP A 862 30.46 -25.13 21.92
N GLN A 863 29.50 -25.97 22.37
CA GLN A 863 28.78 -26.03 23.66
C GLN A 863 29.62 -26.15 24.96
N TYR A 864 29.01 -25.99 26.17
CA TYR A 864 28.65 -27.12 27.11
C TYR A 864 28.08 -26.72 28.52
N ALA A 865 26.91 -27.29 28.85
CA ALA A 865 26.44 -27.96 30.11
C ALA A 865 26.54 -27.42 31.59
N GLN A 866 25.37 -27.51 32.26
CA GLN A 866 25.04 -28.21 33.55
C GLN A 866 25.33 -27.68 35.01
N LYS A 867 24.22 -27.59 35.79
CA LYS A 867 24.00 -28.06 37.20
C LYS A 867 24.55 -27.20 38.41
N PRO A 868 24.39 -27.56 39.72
CA PRO A 868 23.23 -27.11 40.52
C PRO A 868 23.45 -26.77 42.04
N THR A 869 22.36 -26.47 42.79
CA THR A 869 22.18 -26.58 44.29
C THR A 869 23.01 -25.68 45.25
N PRO A 870 22.60 -25.46 46.54
CA PRO A 870 21.28 -25.58 47.19
C PRO A 870 20.83 -24.36 48.07
N GLN A 871 19.67 -24.53 48.71
CA GLN A 871 19.03 -23.80 49.85
C GLN A 871 19.91 -23.65 51.13
N PRO A 872 19.52 -22.91 52.23
CA PRO A 872 18.12 -22.71 52.71
C PRO A 872 17.69 -21.41 53.45
N GLN A 873 16.36 -21.37 53.67
CA GLN A 873 15.62 -20.96 54.90
C GLN A 873 15.20 -19.51 55.24
N ASP A 874 13.97 -19.47 55.80
CA ASP A 874 13.30 -18.49 56.69
C ASP A 874 13.16 -17.01 56.24
N GLY A 875 12.05 -16.32 56.49
CA GLY A 875 10.78 -16.71 57.13
C GLY A 875 9.91 -15.49 57.50
N TYR A 876 8.77 -15.75 58.13
CA TYR A 876 7.88 -14.78 58.82
C TYR A 876 7.01 -13.79 58.02
N ASN A 877 5.74 -13.73 58.44
CA ASN A 877 4.73 -12.67 58.22
C ASN A 877 3.92 -12.63 59.53
N PRO A 878 3.66 -11.46 60.16
CA PRO A 878 2.29 -10.96 60.12
C PRO A 878 2.10 -9.42 60.27
N GLY A 879 1.14 -8.90 59.48
CA GLY A 879 0.00 -8.13 60.01
C GLY A 879 0.06 -6.59 60.14
N MET A 880 -0.95 -5.90 59.60
CA MET A 880 -1.98 -5.21 60.40
C MET A 880 -3.18 -4.69 59.55
N TYR A 881 -4.34 -4.54 60.21
CA TYR A 881 -5.66 -4.07 59.72
C TYR A 881 -6.45 -3.52 60.96
N PRO A 882 -7.65 -2.89 60.85
CA PRO A 882 -8.33 -2.30 59.69
C PRO A 882 -8.37 -0.73 59.77
N PRO A 883 -9.40 0.06 60.21
CA PRO A 883 -10.82 -0.17 60.56
C PRO A 883 -11.90 0.74 59.88
N VAL A 884 -13.06 0.14 59.58
CA VAL A 884 -14.46 0.65 59.58
C VAL A 884 -14.99 1.83 58.71
N SER A 885 -16.15 1.55 58.06
CA SER A 885 -17.20 2.47 57.56
C SER A 885 -18.29 2.71 58.67
N PRO A 886 -19.56 3.20 58.48
CA PRO A 886 -20.54 2.90 57.41
C PRO A 886 -21.48 4.12 57.05
N PRO A 887 -22.80 4.04 56.66
CA PRO A 887 -23.51 5.09 55.88
C PRO A 887 -24.62 5.78 56.75
N PRO A 888 -25.87 6.20 56.36
CA PRO A 888 -26.76 5.99 55.18
C PRO A 888 -26.98 7.32 54.36
N THR A 889 -28.08 7.76 53.71
CA THR A 889 -29.57 7.59 53.75
C THR A 889 -30.20 7.38 52.35
N GLN A 890 -31.39 7.95 52.06
CA GLN A 890 -32.20 7.86 50.82
C GLN A 890 -33.14 9.08 50.67
N THR A 891 -33.83 9.21 49.52
CA THR A 891 -35.26 9.59 49.25
C THR A 891 -35.38 10.42 47.94
N SER A 892 -36.45 10.40 47.11
CA SER A 892 -37.80 9.80 47.18
C SER A 892 -38.33 9.35 45.78
N PHE A 893 -39.19 8.32 45.74
CA PHE A 893 -40.57 8.21 45.16
C PHE A 893 -41.01 9.08 43.94
N SER A 894 -41.95 8.66 43.06
CA SER A 894 -43.07 7.67 43.06
C SER A 894 -43.38 7.23 41.58
N GLN A 895 -44.43 6.54 41.08
CA GLN A 895 -45.46 5.51 41.43
C GLN A 895 -46.33 5.24 40.14
N SER A 896 -47.26 4.28 39.97
CA SER A 896 -47.74 3.08 40.70
C SER A 896 -48.71 2.20 39.86
N GLN A 897 -48.57 0.85 39.93
CA GLN A 897 -49.68 -0.16 39.95
C GLN A 897 -50.49 -0.43 38.63
N THR A 898 -51.31 -1.50 38.47
CA THR A 898 -51.94 -2.45 39.44
C THR A 898 -52.35 -3.82 38.83
N ASN A 899 -52.10 -4.94 39.56
CA ASN A 899 -52.85 -6.24 39.71
C ASN A 899 -53.43 -7.02 38.47
N PHE A 900 -53.87 -8.30 38.52
CA PHE A 900 -54.35 -9.22 39.59
C PHE A 900 -53.89 -10.70 39.43
N ARG A 901 -54.53 -11.65 40.16
CA ARG A 901 -54.12 -13.05 40.54
C ARG A 901 -55.41 -13.95 40.61
N PRO A 902 -55.40 -15.27 40.97
CA PRO A 902 -54.35 -16.32 41.02
C PRO A 902 -54.80 -17.77 40.56
N MET A 903 -53.86 -18.75 40.66
CA MET A 903 -54.05 -20.19 41.01
C MET A 903 -54.90 -21.18 40.17
N HIS A 904 -54.24 -22.17 39.54
CA HIS A 904 -54.17 -23.57 40.02
C HIS A 904 -53.14 -24.43 39.21
N GLN A 905 -52.92 -25.69 39.64
CA GLN A 905 -51.93 -26.69 39.17
C GLN A 905 -52.64 -28.08 39.03
N PRO A 906 -52.05 -29.20 38.52
CA PRO A 906 -50.64 -29.47 38.12
C PRO A 906 -50.47 -30.24 36.77
N GLN A 907 -49.28 -30.85 36.58
CA GLN A 907 -48.87 -31.86 35.58
C GLN A 907 -48.54 -31.44 34.13
N GLY A 908 -47.52 -32.12 33.55
CA GLY A 908 -47.01 -31.94 32.19
C GLY A 908 -45.50 -31.65 32.14
N GLN A 909 -44.68 -32.57 31.61
CA GLN A 909 -43.23 -32.37 31.49
C GLN A 909 -42.86 -31.54 30.25
N GLN A 910 -41.94 -30.59 30.40
CA GLN A 910 -41.30 -29.88 29.28
C GLN A 910 -40.00 -30.58 28.88
N GLN A 911 -39.74 -30.67 27.58
CA GLN A 911 -38.43 -31.02 27.02
C GLN A 911 -37.74 -29.73 26.56
N TYR A 912 -36.60 -29.41 27.15
CA TYR A 912 -35.83 -28.20 26.83
C TYR A 912 -34.92 -28.42 25.61
N LEU A 913 -34.90 -27.45 24.70
CA LEU A 913 -33.89 -27.32 23.64
C LEU A 913 -32.84 -26.25 24.06
N PRO A 914 -31.56 -26.38 23.67
CA PRO A 914 -30.53 -25.43 24.06
C PRO A 914 -30.62 -24.04 23.39
N GLN A 915 -29.96 -23.06 24.00
CA GLN A 915 -29.77 -21.70 23.50
C GLN A 915 -28.97 -21.65 22.18
N GLY A 916 -29.27 -20.68 21.30
CA GLY A 916 -28.32 -20.23 20.27
C GLY A 916 -28.87 -19.81 18.90
N TYR A 917 -30.09 -20.21 18.50
CA TYR A 917 -30.56 -20.04 17.12
C TYR A 917 -31.48 -18.82 16.93
N ILE A 918 -31.16 -17.94 15.98
CA ILE A 918 -31.96 -16.75 15.61
C ILE A 918 -32.26 -16.79 14.10
N PRO A 919 -33.53 -17.00 13.68
CA PRO A 919 -33.91 -16.93 12.27
C PRO A 919 -34.16 -15.47 11.81
N PRO A 920 -33.95 -15.15 10.51
CA PRO A 920 -34.12 -13.80 9.98
C PRO A 920 -35.60 -13.39 9.80
N PRO A 921 -35.93 -12.08 9.88
CA PRO A 921 -37.31 -11.57 9.80
C PRO A 921 -37.82 -11.37 8.36
N PRO A 922 -39.16 -11.43 8.14
CA PRO A 922 -39.79 -11.21 6.84
C PRO A 922 -39.91 -9.72 6.45
N PRO A 923 -40.10 -9.39 5.15
CA PRO A 923 -40.19 -8.03 4.65
C PRO A 923 -41.47 -7.30 5.11
N ARG A 924 -41.39 -5.97 5.23
CA ARG A 924 -42.54 -5.09 5.55
C ARG A 924 -43.07 -4.38 4.30
N GLY A 925 -44.41 -4.21 4.26
CA GLY A 925 -45.13 -3.56 3.16
C GLY A 925 -45.12 -2.01 3.21
N PRO A 926 -45.87 -1.35 2.30
CA PRO A 926 -45.80 0.09 2.07
C PRO A 926 -46.48 0.94 3.18
N PRO A 927 -45.99 2.17 3.44
CA PRO A 927 -46.60 3.10 4.39
C PRO A 927 -47.82 3.86 3.80
N PRO A 928 -48.75 4.36 4.66
CA PRO A 928 -49.98 5.06 4.24
C PRO A 928 -49.81 6.58 4.02
N LEU A 929 -50.88 7.22 3.55
CA LEU A 929 -50.93 8.62 3.06
C LEU A 929 -51.36 9.68 4.09
N GLY A 930 -50.80 10.89 3.95
CA GLY A 930 -51.46 12.18 4.25
C GLY A 930 -50.68 13.14 5.17
N PRO A 931 -51.00 14.46 5.19
CA PRO A 931 -51.78 15.24 4.21
C PRO A 931 -51.11 16.56 3.73
N GLN A 932 -51.57 17.03 2.56
CA GLN A 932 -51.48 18.38 1.94
C GLN A 932 -50.50 19.46 2.48
N GLN A 933 -49.70 20.02 1.56
CA GLN A 933 -49.79 21.45 1.23
C GLN A 933 -49.50 21.75 -0.26
N THR A 934 -50.09 22.84 -0.73
CA THR A 934 -50.35 23.34 -2.10
C THR A 934 -49.19 23.57 -3.07
N PHE A 935 -49.42 23.25 -4.38
CA PHE A 935 -49.13 24.01 -5.64
C PHE A 935 -47.71 24.64 -5.88
N GLN A 936 -47.13 24.72 -7.09
CA GLN A 936 -47.67 24.70 -8.47
C GLN A 936 -46.62 24.20 -9.52
N GLN A 937 -47.05 23.95 -10.77
CA GLN A 937 -46.27 23.59 -11.98
C GLN A 937 -45.37 24.73 -12.53
N PRO A 938 -44.47 24.56 -13.54
CA PRO A 938 -44.46 23.60 -14.69
C PRO A 938 -43.09 22.87 -14.89
N GLY A 939 -42.72 22.18 -15.99
CA GLY A 939 -43.34 21.82 -17.28
C GLY A 939 -42.35 21.06 -18.19
N ALA A 940 -42.82 20.27 -19.17
CA ALA A 940 -41.98 19.41 -20.03
C ALA A 940 -41.50 20.09 -21.35
N PRO A 941 -40.48 19.55 -22.08
CA PRO A 941 -39.64 20.36 -22.98
C PRO A 941 -39.83 20.11 -24.49
N GLN A 942 -39.25 20.99 -25.34
CA GLN A 942 -39.12 20.77 -26.79
C GLN A 942 -38.01 21.63 -27.45
N GLY A 943 -37.29 21.07 -28.44
CA GLY A 943 -37.00 21.74 -29.73
C GLY A 943 -35.73 22.59 -29.97
N GLU A 944 -34.65 21.94 -30.44
CA GLU A 944 -33.93 22.22 -31.71
C GLU A 944 -33.11 23.52 -32.04
N TYR A 945 -32.00 23.27 -32.77
CA TYR A 945 -31.13 24.08 -33.67
C TYR A 945 -30.71 25.55 -33.44
N GLY A 946 -29.47 25.88 -33.87
CA GLY A 946 -29.15 27.24 -34.34
C GLY A 946 -27.64 27.60 -34.46
N TYR A 947 -27.15 27.80 -35.69
CA TYR A 947 -25.85 28.45 -35.98
C TYR A 947 -25.86 29.96 -35.63
N GLY A 948 -24.69 30.57 -35.36
CA GLY A 948 -24.55 32.03 -35.34
C GLY A 948 -23.12 32.56 -35.08
N ASN A 949 -22.74 33.65 -35.75
CA ASN A 949 -21.46 34.36 -35.59
C ASN A 949 -21.69 35.89 -35.73
N GLN A 950 -20.69 36.70 -35.37
CA GLN A 950 -20.50 38.15 -35.64
C GLN A 950 -21.06 39.23 -34.66
N GLN A 951 -20.10 39.83 -33.93
CA GLN A 951 -19.76 41.28 -33.86
C GLN A 951 -20.76 42.39 -33.44
N ARG A 952 -20.45 43.02 -32.27
CA ARG A 952 -20.37 44.50 -32.02
C ARG A 952 -21.68 45.35 -32.01
N PRO A 953 -21.68 46.66 -31.64
CA PRO A 953 -20.63 47.53 -31.03
C PRO A 953 -21.01 48.37 -29.77
N GLY A 954 -20.00 48.82 -29.01
CA GLY A 954 -20.00 50.12 -28.27
C GLY A 954 -20.72 50.21 -26.90
N GLN A 955 -20.47 51.22 -26.05
CA GLN A 955 -19.37 52.21 -26.00
C GLN A 955 -19.15 52.71 -24.52
N PRO A 956 -18.44 53.83 -24.19
CA PRO A 956 -17.25 53.76 -23.33
C PRO A 956 -17.43 54.30 -21.90
N GLN A 957 -16.46 54.00 -21.03
CA GLN A 957 -16.09 54.91 -19.94
C GLN A 957 -14.56 54.97 -19.78
N GLN A 958 -14.03 56.15 -19.49
CA GLN A 958 -12.59 56.42 -19.40
C GLN A 958 -12.02 55.89 -18.08
N GLN A 959 -10.89 55.17 -18.13
CA GLN A 959 -10.12 54.83 -16.94
C GLN A 959 -8.83 55.66 -16.91
N GLN A 960 -8.80 56.65 -16.01
CA GLN A 960 -7.64 57.52 -15.81
C GLN A 960 -6.57 56.75 -15.01
N SER A 961 -5.32 56.78 -15.47
CA SER A 961 -4.26 55.91 -14.94
C SER A 961 -3.74 56.37 -13.57
N SER A 962 -4.26 55.77 -12.50
CA SER A 962 -3.61 55.76 -11.17
C SER A 962 -2.77 54.48 -11.03
N GLY A 963 -1.46 54.63 -10.79
CA GLY A 963 -0.55 53.51 -10.63
C GLY A 963 -0.83 52.73 -9.34
N ASP A 964 -1.03 51.42 -9.45
CA ASP A 964 -1.29 50.53 -8.32
C ASP A 964 -0.06 50.42 -7.38
N PRO A 965 -0.19 50.79 -6.08
CA PRO A 965 0.89 50.62 -5.11
C PRO A 965 1.31 49.16 -4.87
N TRP A 966 0.48 48.18 -5.22
CA TRP A 966 0.67 46.77 -4.88
C TRP A 966 1.41 45.95 -5.94
N ALA A 967 1.58 46.46 -7.17
CA ALA A 967 2.18 45.72 -8.29
C ALA A 967 3.56 45.11 -7.99
N GLY A 968 4.40 45.79 -7.17
CA GLY A 968 5.72 45.29 -6.79
C GLY A 968 5.72 44.12 -5.79
N LEU A 969 4.61 43.86 -5.10
CA LEU A 969 4.51 42.86 -4.03
C LEU A 969 4.23 41.44 -4.56
N ASN A 970 3.64 41.32 -5.75
CA ASN A 970 3.46 40.04 -6.43
C ASN A 970 4.70 39.58 -7.23
N ALA A 971 5.68 40.47 -7.49
CA ALA A 971 6.96 40.13 -8.12
C ALA A 971 7.99 39.53 -7.13
N TRP A 972 7.52 39.12 -5.95
CA TRP A 972 8.28 38.66 -4.78
C TRP A 972 7.64 37.42 -4.12
N LYS A 973 6.66 36.81 -4.78
CA LYS A 973 6.01 35.54 -4.41
C LYS A 973 6.47 34.43 -5.35
#